data_AF-A0A4Q2V0L1-F1
#
_entry.id   AF-A0A4Q2V0L1-F1
#
_cell.length_a   1.000
_cell.length_b   1.000
_cell.length_c   1.000
_cell.angle_alpha   90.00
_cell.angle_beta   90.00
_cell.angle_gamma   90.00
#
_symmetry.space_group_name_H-M   'P 1'
#
loop_
_entity.id
_entity.type
_entity.pdbx_description
1 polymer ?
#
loop_
_entity_poly.entity_id
_entity_poly.type
_entity_poly.pdbx_seq_one_letter_code
_entity_poly.pdbx_strand_id
1 'polypeptide(L)'
;MTSQATLAEAQDSCEIDDHSFHTHSQRAADDPTGVPDFLPEEAGDSFTPFNVGNRDFYINMLPPTPLELFQLFVPISLIQSWIEYTNAWVAHLIENGVIDNWNTPLKPGSRILKWEAISTATTYVWLGVMIYLGIHRESSVKSHWKAPRLGDQVPLHPITKFMPLNKFLLITRFIRTFDHTQLDVSDERDLPKVFQAAEPWSQHIQQVSSELFLPGTNITIDECMVPFKGRSKETTVVKNKPTPTGFKIWVVAQHGFFMRWLWHVKASPYKAVIVKLPPPHEPKGKKGKLKTTVALSNTQSVVIHLCNMLPKMTYHVFTDNLFSSPNLFRALREAGCGATGTARPNCGVSKELKDAKEGKKAGKGPALQYNEVRAIPTKDKKVMQIGWKDSGIVLFLSTVHTGADNDRTLKKRKSPAKKATKSESQQIERIFGVDAFKVIPIPTVAADYNDEMNHVDRGDQLRSYTMYDHRFRRGSWQALLWSFLLDVALANSFILQLKTRCPRWKPYKTLEKWKECIYNALFNTYAQESRARKRGRSGKEEDSEDLETHQKHIQRDTNHVYRGIFSDCLACKGFKQGQARPFKKRKAQGSYLQPITGNAQSKHQGGTGHQTWYGCRICEVAICNDPNCWYFYHTQN
;
A
#
# COMPACT_ATOMS: atom_id res chain seq x y z
N MET A 1 -34.73 8.88 44.82
CA MET A 1 -34.71 8.04 43.61
C MET A 1 -33.47 8.40 42.82
N THR A 2 -32.37 7.75 43.17
CA THR A 2 -31.03 7.94 42.62
C THR A 2 -30.74 6.73 41.74
N SER A 3 -30.60 6.91 40.42
CA SER A 3 -30.06 5.86 39.56
C SER A 3 -28.61 6.19 39.22
N GLN A 4 -27.71 5.39 39.79
CA GLN A 4 -26.31 5.29 39.39
C GLN A 4 -26.25 4.43 38.13
N ALA A 5 -25.63 4.96 37.07
CA ALA A 5 -25.17 4.17 35.94
C ALA A 5 -23.84 3.50 36.31
N THR A 6 -23.80 2.18 36.29
CA THR A 6 -22.58 1.38 36.45
C THR A 6 -22.08 0.91 35.09
N LEU A 7 -20.78 1.06 34.90
CA LEU A 7 -19.99 0.64 33.75
C LEU A 7 -20.07 -0.87 33.54
N ALA A 8 -20.33 -1.29 32.30
CA ALA A 8 -20.09 -2.65 31.83
C ALA A 8 -18.92 -2.62 30.83
N GLU A 9 -17.88 -3.38 31.17
CA GLU A 9 -16.65 -3.57 30.42
C GLU A 9 -16.94 -4.19 29.05
N ALA A 10 -16.55 -3.49 27.97
CA ALA A 10 -16.53 -4.05 26.63
C ALA A 10 -15.24 -4.86 26.44
N GLN A 11 -15.33 -6.18 26.59
CA GLN A 11 -14.33 -7.11 26.09
C GLN A 11 -14.41 -7.15 24.56
N ASP A 12 -13.44 -6.52 23.93
CA ASP A 12 -13.21 -6.50 22.49
C ASP A 12 -12.63 -7.86 22.05
N SER A 13 -13.50 -8.85 21.79
CA SER A 13 -13.11 -10.10 21.14
C SER A 13 -13.15 -9.90 19.63
N CYS A 14 -11.97 -9.71 19.04
CA CYS A 14 -11.75 -9.76 17.60
C CYS A 14 -12.12 -11.15 17.06
N GLU A 15 -13.39 -11.35 16.71
CA GLU A 15 -13.88 -12.52 15.99
C GLU A 15 -13.26 -12.53 14.59
N ILE A 16 -12.25 -13.38 14.40
CA ILE A 16 -11.72 -13.71 13.08
C ILE A 16 -12.77 -14.60 12.41
N ASP A 17 -13.59 -14.00 11.54
CA ASP A 17 -14.53 -14.73 10.69
C ASP A 17 -13.76 -15.52 9.63
N ASP A 18 -13.73 -16.83 9.81
CA ASP A 18 -13.16 -17.83 8.91
C ASP A 18 -14.16 -18.13 7.78
N HIS A 19 -14.15 -17.28 6.75
CA HIS A 19 -14.79 -17.55 5.46
C HIS A 19 -13.84 -18.27 4.48
N SER A 20 -13.00 -19.19 4.97
CA SER A 20 -12.30 -20.10 4.08
C SER A 20 -13.32 -20.90 3.26
N PHE A 21 -13.16 -20.89 1.93
CA PHE A 21 -13.86 -21.74 0.94
C PHE A 21 -15.21 -21.28 0.33
N HIS A 22 -15.55 -19.98 0.33
CA HIS A 22 -16.68 -19.50 -0.49
C HIS A 22 -16.25 -18.50 -1.58
N THR A 23 -15.81 -19.01 -2.74
CA THR A 23 -15.70 -18.22 -3.98
C THR A 23 -16.35 -18.94 -5.15
N HIS A 24 -17.66 -18.75 -5.32
CA HIS A 24 -18.33 -19.01 -6.59
C HIS A 24 -18.03 -17.85 -7.55
N SER A 25 -17.29 -18.09 -8.64
CA SER A 25 -17.18 -17.15 -9.76
C SER A 25 -17.79 -17.75 -11.02
N GLN A 26 -18.97 -17.28 -11.40
CA GLN A 26 -19.41 -17.29 -12.79
C GLN A 26 -18.94 -15.97 -13.43
N ARG A 27 -18.03 -16.06 -14.41
CA ARG A 27 -17.60 -14.94 -15.27
C ARG A 27 -17.87 -15.33 -16.73
N ALA A 28 -18.10 -14.32 -17.57
CA ALA A 28 -18.49 -14.48 -18.97
C ALA A 28 -17.37 -15.10 -19.83
N ALA A 29 -17.74 -15.74 -20.93
CA ALA A 29 -16.91 -16.60 -21.76
C ALA A 29 -15.77 -15.91 -22.54
N ASP A 30 -15.76 -14.58 -22.62
CA ASP A 30 -14.90 -13.82 -23.56
C ASP A 30 -13.75 -13.05 -22.86
N ASP A 31 -13.36 -13.44 -21.65
CA ASP A 31 -12.24 -12.83 -20.92
C ASP A 31 -10.89 -13.46 -21.36
N PRO A 32 -9.90 -12.68 -21.85
CA PRO A 32 -8.57 -13.19 -22.20
C PRO A 32 -7.78 -13.73 -20.98
N THR A 33 -8.30 -13.55 -19.76
CA THR A 33 -7.84 -14.18 -18.52
C THR A 33 -8.60 -15.47 -18.17
N GLY A 34 -9.10 -16.15 -19.20
CA GLY A 34 -9.93 -17.35 -19.10
C GLY A 34 -9.46 -18.34 -18.04
N VAL A 35 -10.42 -18.75 -17.21
CA VAL A 35 -10.27 -19.85 -16.26
C VAL A 35 -9.94 -21.13 -17.03
N PRO A 36 -9.05 -22.00 -16.52
CA PRO A 36 -8.80 -23.31 -17.12
C PRO A 36 -10.11 -24.07 -17.42
N ASP A 37 -10.37 -24.34 -18.70
CA ASP A 37 -11.44 -25.22 -19.17
C ASP A 37 -10.82 -26.32 -20.05
N PHE A 38 -10.48 -27.42 -19.39
CA PHE A 38 -9.84 -28.59 -19.97
C PHE A 38 -10.73 -29.82 -19.76
N LEU A 39 -10.70 -30.71 -20.75
CA LEU A 39 -11.34 -32.02 -20.61
C LEU A 39 -10.69 -32.82 -19.47
N PRO A 40 -11.45 -33.66 -18.76
CA PRO A 40 -10.91 -34.51 -17.72
C PRO A 40 -9.73 -35.36 -18.21
N GLU A 41 -8.65 -35.40 -17.43
CA GLU A 41 -7.55 -36.31 -17.69
C GLU A 41 -7.84 -37.74 -17.20
N GLU A 42 -7.25 -38.72 -17.88
CA GLU A 42 -7.35 -40.12 -17.49
C GLU A 42 -6.46 -40.44 -16.28
N ALA A 43 -6.92 -41.37 -15.45
CA ALA A 43 -6.20 -41.81 -14.25
C ALA A 43 -4.94 -42.60 -14.61
N GLY A 44 -3.87 -42.38 -13.85
CA GLY A 44 -2.66 -43.19 -13.84
C GLY A 44 -2.68 -44.29 -12.79
N ASP A 45 -1.62 -45.10 -12.78
CA ASP A 45 -1.44 -46.25 -11.88
C ASP A 45 -0.73 -45.88 -10.55
N SER A 46 0.09 -44.84 -10.57
CA SER A 46 1.03 -44.51 -9.49
C SER A 46 1.46 -43.05 -9.55
N PHE A 47 1.97 -42.54 -8.43
CA PHE A 47 2.47 -41.17 -8.31
C PHE A 47 3.93 -41.15 -7.88
N THR A 48 4.71 -40.25 -8.47
CA THR A 48 6.07 -39.96 -8.02
C THR A 48 6.07 -38.56 -7.39
N PRO A 49 6.08 -38.42 -6.06
CA PRO A 49 6.19 -37.12 -5.41
C PRO A 49 7.43 -36.34 -5.88
N PHE A 50 7.29 -35.04 -6.11
CA PHE A 50 8.41 -34.14 -6.28
C PHE A 50 8.95 -33.76 -4.90
N ASN A 51 10.20 -34.10 -4.62
CA ASN A 51 10.82 -33.82 -3.34
C ASN A 51 11.20 -32.34 -3.26
N VAL A 52 10.63 -31.63 -2.28
CA VAL A 52 10.98 -30.25 -1.97
C VAL A 52 11.61 -30.21 -0.59
N GLY A 53 12.89 -29.83 -0.53
CA GLY A 53 13.58 -29.62 0.75
C GLY A 53 13.03 -28.41 1.50
N ASN A 54 13.02 -28.47 2.84
CA ASN A 54 12.67 -27.32 3.65
C ASN A 54 13.86 -26.35 3.74
N ARG A 55 13.59 -25.06 3.55
CA ARG A 55 14.56 -23.96 3.62
C ARG A 55 13.83 -22.77 4.20
N ASP A 56 14.36 -22.25 5.30
CA ASP A 56 13.90 -20.99 5.87
C ASP A 56 14.30 -19.82 4.96
N PHE A 57 13.49 -18.76 4.96
CA PHE A 57 13.88 -17.53 4.31
C PHE A 57 15.07 -16.91 5.06
N TYR A 58 15.84 -16.09 4.34
CA TYR A 58 16.99 -15.40 4.90
C TYR A 58 16.92 -13.92 4.56
N ILE A 59 17.22 -13.07 5.55
CA ILE A 59 17.26 -11.62 5.38
C ILE A 59 18.72 -11.18 5.44
N ASN A 60 19.17 -10.51 4.39
CA ASN A 60 20.50 -9.92 4.35
C ASN A 60 20.64 -8.79 5.38
N MET A 61 21.88 -8.44 5.70
CA MET A 61 22.18 -7.40 6.68
C MET A 61 21.49 -6.09 6.31
N LEU A 62 20.63 -5.60 7.20
CA LEU A 62 19.96 -4.32 7.00
C LEU A 62 20.93 -3.17 7.34
N PRO A 63 20.73 -1.97 6.76
CA PRO A 63 21.59 -0.81 7.03
C PRO A 63 21.50 -0.36 8.49
N PRO A 64 22.38 0.54 8.98
CA PRO A 64 22.42 0.97 10.38
C PRO A 64 21.18 1.69 10.90
N THR A 65 20.37 2.32 10.07
CA THR A 65 19.19 3.09 10.50
C THR A 65 17.89 2.75 9.76
N PRO A 66 16.72 2.92 10.39
CA PRO A 66 15.42 2.76 9.72
C PRO A 66 15.27 3.65 8.47
N LEU A 67 15.82 4.86 8.51
CA LEU A 67 15.78 5.81 7.40
C LEU A 67 16.58 5.28 6.21
N GLU A 68 17.80 4.79 6.44
CA GLU A 68 18.63 4.21 5.37
C GLU A 68 17.94 2.98 4.76
N LEU A 69 17.27 2.14 5.55
CA LEU A 69 16.49 1.02 5.02
C LEU A 69 15.38 1.49 4.09
N PHE A 70 14.63 2.52 4.48
CA PHE A 70 13.62 3.11 3.60
C PHE A 70 14.26 3.72 2.34
N GLN A 71 15.44 4.35 2.48
CA GLN A 71 16.18 4.94 1.37
C GLN A 71 16.80 3.91 0.43
N LEU A 72 16.94 2.64 0.81
CA LEU A 72 17.23 1.60 -0.17
C LEU A 72 16.11 1.50 -1.22
N PHE A 73 14.84 1.60 -0.79
CA PHE A 73 13.68 1.56 -1.70
C PHE A 73 13.41 2.90 -2.41
N VAL A 74 13.87 4.02 -1.85
CA VAL A 74 13.71 5.37 -2.40
C VAL A 74 15.03 6.16 -2.26
N PRO A 75 16.08 5.79 -3.03
CA PRO A 75 17.41 6.36 -2.86
C PRO A 75 17.50 7.81 -3.36
N ILE A 76 18.54 8.51 -2.91
CA ILE A 76 18.78 9.91 -3.27
C ILE A 76 18.91 10.07 -4.79
N SER A 77 19.59 9.14 -5.45
CA SER A 77 19.75 9.13 -6.92
C SER A 77 18.41 9.06 -7.64
N LEU A 78 17.50 8.19 -7.19
CA LEU A 78 16.16 8.08 -7.74
C LEU A 78 15.38 9.39 -7.56
N ILE A 79 15.49 10.01 -6.38
CA ILE A 79 14.87 11.32 -6.10
C ILE A 79 15.43 12.42 -7.01
N GLN A 80 16.73 12.42 -7.27
CA GLN A 80 17.36 13.36 -8.20
C GLN A 80 16.80 13.21 -9.61
N SER A 81 16.66 11.98 -10.12
CA SER A 81 16.01 11.73 -11.41
C SER A 81 14.55 12.23 -11.42
N TRP A 82 13.79 12.01 -10.35
CA TRP A 82 12.42 12.53 -10.27
C TRP A 82 12.36 14.06 -10.33
N ILE A 83 13.32 14.74 -9.71
CA ILE A 83 13.42 16.20 -9.74
C ILE A 83 13.69 16.68 -11.16
N GLU A 84 14.64 16.05 -11.88
CA GLU A 84 14.95 16.36 -13.27
C GLU A 84 13.71 16.18 -14.17
N TYR A 85 13.05 15.02 -14.09
CA TYR A 85 11.85 14.73 -14.87
C TYR A 85 10.71 15.71 -14.57
N THR A 86 10.55 16.08 -13.29
CA THR A 86 9.50 17.01 -12.85
C THR A 86 9.77 18.41 -13.38
N ASN A 87 10.99 18.91 -13.27
CA ASN A 87 11.35 20.25 -13.74
C ASN A 87 11.29 20.34 -15.27
N ALA A 88 11.79 19.33 -15.98
CA ALA A 88 11.68 19.24 -17.45
C ALA A 88 10.21 19.25 -17.89
N TRP A 89 9.35 18.51 -17.21
CA TRP A 89 7.92 18.50 -17.49
C TRP A 89 7.24 19.85 -17.26
N VAL A 90 7.56 20.53 -16.15
CA VAL A 90 6.98 21.85 -15.87
C VAL A 90 7.45 22.89 -16.88
N ALA A 91 8.74 22.86 -17.26
CA ALA A 91 9.27 23.73 -18.32
C ALA A 91 8.52 23.51 -19.64
N HIS A 92 8.39 22.25 -20.08
CA HIS A 92 7.64 21.87 -21.27
C HIS A 92 6.20 22.42 -21.26
N LEU A 93 5.49 22.31 -20.13
CA LEU A 93 4.13 22.85 -20.01
C LEU A 93 4.08 24.37 -20.18
N ILE A 94 4.98 25.09 -19.52
CA ILE A 94 5.04 26.57 -19.56
C ILE A 94 5.37 27.04 -20.99
N GLU A 95 6.38 26.44 -21.62
CA GLU A 95 6.82 26.76 -22.98
C GLU A 95 5.70 26.54 -24.01
N ASN A 96 4.91 25.48 -23.84
CA ASN A 96 3.76 25.18 -24.70
C ASN A 96 2.48 25.96 -24.31
N GLY A 97 2.55 26.86 -23.33
CA GLY A 97 1.40 27.69 -22.94
C GLY A 97 0.24 26.89 -22.32
N VAL A 98 0.52 25.77 -21.66
CA VAL A 98 -0.49 24.87 -21.08
C VAL A 98 -0.19 24.52 -19.62
N ILE A 99 -1.19 24.04 -18.86
CA ILE A 99 -1.03 23.70 -17.42
C ILE A 99 -1.15 22.20 -17.09
N ASP A 100 -1.44 21.37 -18.10
CA ASP A 100 -1.52 19.91 -18.02
C ASP A 100 -1.57 19.26 -19.41
N ASN A 101 -1.51 17.93 -19.44
CA ASN A 101 -1.62 17.10 -20.65
C ASN A 101 -2.98 17.19 -21.38
N TRP A 102 -3.95 17.94 -20.87
CA TRP A 102 -5.24 18.17 -21.55
C TRP A 102 -5.21 19.43 -22.41
N ASN A 103 -4.03 20.03 -22.60
CA ASN A 103 -3.83 21.30 -23.29
C ASN A 103 -4.66 22.44 -22.67
N THR A 104 -4.88 22.40 -21.35
CA THR A 104 -5.58 23.46 -20.66
C THR A 104 -4.75 24.75 -20.72
N PRO A 105 -5.28 25.87 -21.25
CA PRO A 105 -4.49 27.08 -21.48
C PRO A 105 -3.87 27.67 -20.21
N LEU A 106 -2.62 28.12 -20.33
CA LEU A 106 -1.91 28.89 -19.30
C LEU A 106 -2.50 30.30 -19.19
N LYS A 107 -2.77 30.73 -17.96
CA LYS A 107 -3.32 32.06 -17.64
C LYS A 107 -2.37 32.78 -16.66
N PRO A 108 -2.37 34.13 -16.60
CA PRO A 108 -1.49 34.88 -15.70
C PRO A 108 -1.62 34.51 -14.20
N GLY A 109 -2.78 34.01 -13.77
CA GLY A 109 -3.03 33.55 -12.40
C GLY A 109 -2.77 32.05 -12.15
N SER A 110 -2.30 31.31 -13.16
CA SER A 110 -2.11 29.87 -13.06
C SER A 110 -1.06 29.51 -12.00
N ARG A 111 -1.40 28.55 -11.12
CA ARG A 111 -0.52 28.14 -10.01
C ARG A 111 0.84 27.61 -10.45
N ILE A 112 0.94 27.05 -11.67
CA ILE A 112 2.21 26.56 -12.26
C ILE A 112 3.25 27.68 -12.42
N LEU A 113 2.82 28.94 -12.60
CA LEU A 113 3.72 30.10 -12.67
C LEU A 113 4.42 30.41 -11.35
N LYS A 114 3.99 29.77 -10.25
CA LYS A 114 4.64 29.82 -8.94
C LYS A 114 5.56 28.63 -8.69
N TRP A 115 5.82 27.80 -9.72
CA TRP A 115 6.75 26.68 -9.61
C TRP A 115 8.16 27.21 -9.38
N GLU A 116 8.79 26.71 -8.33
CA GLU A 116 10.21 26.87 -8.05
C GLU A 116 10.81 25.47 -8.13
N ALA A 117 11.98 25.32 -8.74
CA ALA A 117 12.68 24.05 -8.81
C ALA A 117 12.81 23.44 -7.40
N ILE A 118 12.47 22.16 -7.28
CA ILE A 118 12.48 21.44 -5.99
C ILE A 118 13.86 20.81 -5.74
N SER A 119 14.29 20.81 -4.48
CA SER A 119 15.53 20.14 -4.04
C SER A 119 15.27 18.73 -3.53
N THR A 120 16.31 17.90 -3.43
CA THR A 120 16.26 16.57 -2.79
C THR A 120 15.61 16.62 -1.43
N ALA A 121 16.02 17.57 -0.58
CA ALA A 121 15.43 17.78 0.73
C ALA A 121 13.94 18.16 0.67
N THR A 122 13.53 19.00 -0.28
CA THR A 122 12.11 19.34 -0.48
C THR A 122 11.29 18.11 -0.88
N THR A 123 11.82 17.26 -1.76
CA THR A 123 11.14 16.04 -2.23
C THR A 123 11.02 15.01 -1.12
N TYR A 124 12.05 14.81 -0.29
CA TYR A 124 11.94 13.92 0.88
C TYR A 124 10.99 14.45 1.95
N VAL A 125 10.93 15.77 2.19
CA VAL A 125 9.91 16.35 3.06
C VAL A 125 8.51 16.14 2.47
N TRP A 126 8.35 16.29 1.14
CA TRP A 126 7.09 15.98 0.46
C TRP A 126 6.69 14.50 0.64
N LEU A 127 7.64 13.56 0.50
CA LEU A 127 7.40 12.14 0.79
C LEU A 127 7.01 11.89 2.24
N GLY A 128 7.66 12.57 3.20
CA GLY A 128 7.29 12.51 4.61
C GLY A 128 5.86 12.98 4.85
N VAL A 129 5.43 14.08 4.20
CA VAL A 129 4.05 14.56 4.24
C VAL A 129 3.10 13.54 3.62
N MET A 130 3.47 12.93 2.50
CA MET A 130 2.70 11.84 1.88
C MET A 130 2.50 10.71 2.91
N ILE A 131 3.57 10.14 3.47
CA ILE A 131 3.49 9.05 4.46
C ILE A 131 2.61 9.44 5.67
N TYR A 132 2.76 10.66 6.18
CA TYR A 132 1.94 11.20 7.28
C TYR A 132 0.44 11.18 6.96
N LEU A 133 0.05 11.63 5.76
CA LEU A 133 -1.34 11.66 5.31
C LEU A 133 -1.95 10.26 5.11
N GLY A 134 -1.14 9.21 5.01
CA GLY A 134 -1.61 7.82 4.99
C GLY A 134 -2.01 7.28 6.37
N ILE A 135 -1.44 7.85 7.44
CA ILE A 135 -1.75 7.48 8.83
C ILE A 135 -2.86 8.38 9.39
N HIS A 136 -2.70 9.70 9.26
CA HIS A 136 -3.59 10.68 9.84
C HIS A 136 -4.69 11.02 8.83
N ARG A 137 -5.91 10.52 9.10
CA ARG A 137 -7.05 10.68 8.18
C ARG A 137 -7.89 11.91 8.54
N GLU A 138 -8.11 12.77 7.54
CA GLU A 138 -9.08 13.86 7.58
C GLU A 138 -10.19 13.75 6.52
N SER A 139 -11.22 14.59 6.62
CA SER A 139 -12.24 14.70 5.56
C SER A 139 -11.69 15.17 4.20
N SER A 140 -10.58 15.91 4.20
CA SER A 140 -9.95 16.42 2.99
C SER A 140 -8.47 16.70 3.20
N VAL A 141 -7.71 16.73 2.12
CA VAL A 141 -6.30 17.17 2.11
C VAL A 141 -6.12 18.50 2.81
N LYS A 142 -7.00 19.47 2.51
CA LYS A 142 -6.91 20.84 3.02
C LYS A 142 -7.15 20.90 4.53
N SER A 143 -7.91 19.96 5.09
CA SER A 143 -8.23 19.92 6.51
C SER A 143 -6.97 19.77 7.36
N HIS A 144 -5.96 19.04 6.88
CA HIS A 144 -4.66 18.93 7.57
C HIS A 144 -3.89 20.26 7.70
N TRP A 145 -4.25 21.28 6.93
CA TRP A 145 -3.64 22.61 6.99
C TRP A 145 -4.55 23.66 7.64
N LYS A 146 -5.68 23.28 8.23
CA LYS A 146 -6.53 24.19 8.99
C LYS A 146 -5.97 24.41 10.39
N ALA A 147 -6.02 25.65 10.85
CA ALA A 147 -5.79 25.97 12.25
C ALA A 147 -7.12 25.87 13.02
N PRO A 148 -7.10 25.41 14.29
CA PRO A 148 -8.28 25.46 15.14
C PRO A 148 -8.75 26.90 15.33
N ARG A 149 -10.07 27.09 15.42
CA ARG A 149 -10.70 28.35 15.82
C ARG A 149 -11.34 28.15 17.19
N LEU A 150 -11.55 29.24 17.93
CA LEU A 150 -12.28 29.17 19.21
C LEU A 150 -13.65 28.54 18.96
N GLY A 151 -13.93 27.40 19.62
CA GLY A 151 -15.16 26.61 19.43
C GLY A 151 -15.07 25.46 18.41
N ASP A 152 -14.03 25.41 17.56
CA ASP A 152 -13.81 24.32 16.59
C ASP A 152 -12.76 23.33 17.13
N GLN A 153 -13.15 22.06 17.38
CA GLN A 153 -12.26 21.00 17.90
C GLN A 153 -11.47 20.25 16.81
N VAL A 154 -10.97 20.96 15.78
CA VAL A 154 -10.20 20.32 14.70
C VAL A 154 -8.77 20.00 15.16
N PRO A 155 -8.21 18.83 14.77
CA PRO A 155 -6.85 18.46 15.15
C PRO A 155 -5.81 19.38 14.50
N LEU A 156 -4.73 19.66 15.24
CA LEU A 156 -3.58 20.38 14.72
C LEU A 156 -2.57 19.38 14.13
N HIS A 157 -2.23 19.55 12.86
CA HIS A 157 -1.23 18.69 12.22
C HIS A 157 0.15 19.36 12.12
N PRO A 158 1.23 18.68 12.58
CA PRO A 158 2.59 19.21 12.57
C PRO A 158 3.16 19.39 11.16
N ILE A 159 2.62 18.72 10.14
CA ILE A 159 3.07 18.84 8.74
C ILE A 159 3.04 20.28 8.21
N THR A 160 2.20 21.13 8.79
CA THR A 160 2.10 22.56 8.47
C THR A 160 3.41 23.30 8.74
N LYS A 161 4.24 22.83 9.69
CA LYS A 161 5.56 23.38 10.00
C LYS A 161 6.58 23.10 8.88
N PHE A 162 6.43 21.99 8.18
CA PHE A 162 7.40 21.53 7.18
C PHE A 162 7.06 21.97 5.75
N MET A 163 5.79 21.91 5.35
CA MET A 163 5.39 22.24 3.98
C MET A 163 4.06 23.01 3.94
N PRO A 164 3.99 24.18 3.28
CA PRO A 164 2.71 24.86 3.06
C PRO A 164 1.78 24.10 2.11
N LEU A 165 0.46 24.17 2.34
CA LEU A 165 -0.55 23.49 1.51
C LEU A 165 -0.37 23.74 0.01
N ASN A 166 -0.14 25.00 -0.38
CA ASN A 166 0.01 25.35 -1.79
C ASN A 166 1.25 24.71 -2.42
N LYS A 167 2.36 24.60 -1.67
CA LYS A 167 3.58 23.94 -2.13
C LYS A 167 3.36 22.44 -2.25
N PHE A 168 2.74 21.82 -1.24
CA PHE A 168 2.36 20.41 -1.28
C PHE A 168 1.48 20.08 -2.50
N LEU A 169 0.37 20.82 -2.70
CA LEU A 169 -0.54 20.61 -3.81
C LEU A 169 0.12 20.85 -5.18
N LEU A 170 1.09 21.77 -5.27
CA LEU A 170 1.81 22.05 -6.50
C LEU A 170 2.77 20.89 -6.82
N ILE A 171 3.57 20.45 -5.85
CA ILE A 171 4.49 19.30 -6.01
C ILE A 171 3.69 18.04 -6.36
N THR A 172 2.65 17.70 -5.59
CA THR A 172 1.81 16.52 -5.83
C THR A 172 1.17 16.52 -7.23
N ARG A 173 0.89 17.71 -7.80
CA ARG A 173 0.32 17.80 -9.15
C ARG A 173 1.35 17.47 -10.24
N PHE A 174 2.60 17.91 -10.08
CA PHE A 174 3.58 17.90 -11.16
C PHE A 174 4.68 16.87 -11.01
N ILE A 175 4.92 16.34 -9.80
CA ILE A 175 5.97 15.36 -9.57
C ILE A 175 5.84 14.15 -10.49
N ARG A 176 6.93 13.80 -11.18
CA ARG A 176 7.04 12.65 -12.08
C ARG A 176 8.18 11.75 -11.64
N THR A 177 7.99 10.46 -11.81
CA THR A 177 8.99 9.42 -11.52
C THR A 177 9.59 8.80 -12.78
N PHE A 178 9.38 9.45 -13.92
CA PHE A 178 9.71 8.96 -15.26
C PHE A 178 9.94 10.15 -16.20
N ASP A 179 10.76 9.95 -17.23
CA ASP A 179 10.90 10.90 -18.32
C ASP A 179 9.62 10.93 -19.18
N HIS A 180 9.04 12.11 -19.30
CA HIS A 180 7.80 12.30 -20.05
C HIS A 180 7.98 12.18 -21.57
N THR A 181 9.21 12.31 -22.07
CA THR A 181 9.54 12.21 -23.50
C THR A 181 9.70 10.76 -23.97
N GLN A 182 9.94 9.83 -23.04
CA GLN A 182 10.20 8.42 -23.34
C GLN A 182 8.96 7.52 -23.23
N LEU A 183 7.78 8.10 -22.95
CA LEU A 183 6.54 7.34 -22.88
C LEU A 183 5.93 7.15 -24.27
N ASP A 184 6.18 6.00 -24.89
CA ASP A 184 5.67 5.65 -26.21
C ASP A 184 4.32 4.91 -26.14
N VAL A 185 3.39 5.31 -26.99
CA VAL A 185 2.07 4.67 -27.16
C VAL A 185 2.06 3.71 -28.35
N SER A 186 3.04 3.83 -29.26
CA SER A 186 3.12 3.09 -30.52
C SER A 186 3.81 1.72 -30.39
N ASP A 187 4.63 1.50 -29.35
CA ASP A 187 5.18 0.18 -29.06
C ASP A 187 4.22 -0.63 -28.19
N GLU A 188 3.16 -1.17 -28.81
CA GLU A 188 2.15 -2.02 -28.16
C GLU A 188 2.70 -3.38 -27.66
N ARG A 189 4.00 -3.64 -27.83
CA ARG A 189 4.62 -4.94 -27.51
C ARG A 189 5.18 -5.05 -26.08
N ASP A 190 5.42 -3.94 -25.38
CA ASP A 190 6.10 -3.99 -24.07
C ASP A 190 5.16 -3.72 -22.88
N LEU A 191 4.72 -2.48 -22.65
CA LEU A 191 3.82 -2.14 -21.54
C LEU A 191 2.95 -0.90 -21.89
N PRO A 192 1.68 -0.83 -21.46
CA PRO A 192 0.89 0.40 -21.51
C PRO A 192 1.55 1.60 -20.82
N LYS A 193 1.31 2.82 -21.32
CA LYS A 193 1.85 4.10 -20.80
C LYS A 193 1.74 4.26 -19.27
N VAL A 194 0.63 3.80 -18.69
CA VAL A 194 0.40 3.85 -17.23
C VAL A 194 1.42 3.01 -16.45
N PHE A 195 1.79 1.84 -16.98
CA PHE A 195 2.75 0.93 -16.38
C PHE A 195 4.19 1.34 -16.70
N GLN A 196 4.48 1.78 -17.93
CA GLN A 196 5.78 2.37 -18.28
C GLN A 196 6.16 3.51 -17.31
N ALA A 197 5.21 4.37 -16.96
CA ALA A 197 5.42 5.45 -15.99
C ALA A 197 5.77 4.97 -14.56
N ALA A 198 5.34 3.77 -14.18
CA ALA A 198 5.61 3.18 -12.87
C ALA A 198 6.81 2.22 -12.89
N GLU A 199 7.20 1.74 -14.07
CA GLU A 199 8.13 0.63 -14.23
C GLU A 199 9.53 0.89 -13.67
N PRO A 200 10.17 2.06 -13.89
CA PRO A 200 11.51 2.30 -13.36
C PRO A 200 11.59 2.16 -11.84
N TRP A 201 10.63 2.74 -11.11
CA TRP A 201 10.60 2.62 -9.65
C TRP A 201 10.16 1.22 -9.19
N SER A 202 9.25 0.59 -9.93
CA SER A 202 8.84 -0.79 -9.69
C SER A 202 10.02 -1.76 -9.75
N GLN A 203 10.83 -1.69 -10.81
CA GLN A 203 12.02 -2.51 -10.98
C GLN A 203 13.02 -2.28 -9.85
N HIS A 204 13.25 -1.02 -9.47
CA HIS A 204 14.11 -0.66 -8.35
C HIS A 204 13.65 -1.32 -7.04
N ILE A 205 12.36 -1.21 -6.69
CA ILE A 205 11.84 -1.85 -5.46
C ILE A 205 11.98 -3.38 -5.53
N GLN A 206 11.68 -4.00 -6.67
CA GLN A 206 11.83 -5.46 -6.83
C GLN A 206 13.29 -5.92 -6.71
N GLN A 207 14.24 -5.13 -7.23
CA GLN A 207 15.66 -5.40 -7.09
C GLN A 207 16.09 -5.33 -5.63
N VAL A 208 15.78 -4.24 -4.94
CA VAL A 208 16.08 -4.07 -3.50
C VAL A 208 15.44 -5.19 -2.68
N SER A 209 14.19 -5.55 -2.98
CA SER A 209 13.51 -6.68 -2.32
C SER A 209 14.29 -7.98 -2.48
N SER A 210 14.84 -8.24 -3.67
CA SER A 210 15.62 -9.46 -3.95
C SER A 210 17.01 -9.45 -3.31
N GLU A 211 17.60 -8.27 -3.16
CA GLU A 211 18.87 -8.08 -2.47
C GLU A 211 18.72 -8.21 -0.96
N LEU A 212 17.57 -7.86 -0.38
CA LEU A 212 17.36 -7.90 1.07
C LEU A 212 16.71 -9.19 1.58
N PHE A 213 15.90 -9.86 0.76
CA PHE A 213 15.10 -11.01 1.15
C PHE A 213 15.32 -12.19 0.21
N LEU A 214 15.96 -13.25 0.72
CA LEU A 214 16.09 -14.53 0.03
C LEU A 214 14.94 -15.45 0.45
N PRO A 215 14.02 -15.82 -0.45
CA PRO A 215 12.87 -16.64 -0.09
C PRO A 215 13.24 -18.03 0.40
N GLY A 216 12.45 -18.50 1.37
CA GLY A 216 12.43 -19.89 1.79
C GLY A 216 11.78 -20.79 0.75
N THR A 217 11.41 -22.00 1.17
CA THR A 217 10.82 -23.00 0.28
C THR A 217 9.42 -22.61 -0.20
N ASN A 218 8.54 -22.20 0.71
CA ASN A 218 7.11 -22.00 0.41
C ASN A 218 6.84 -20.57 -0.06
N ILE A 219 6.27 -20.45 -1.25
CA ILE A 219 5.92 -19.16 -1.86
C ILE A 219 4.51 -19.21 -2.46
N THR A 220 3.84 -18.07 -2.52
CA THR A 220 2.51 -17.94 -3.12
C THR A 220 2.56 -17.05 -4.33
N ILE A 221 1.84 -17.44 -5.39
CA ILE A 221 1.54 -16.57 -6.52
C ILE A 221 0.03 -16.31 -6.56
N ASP A 222 -0.34 -15.04 -6.52
CA ASP A 222 -1.74 -14.60 -6.56
C ASP A 222 -1.89 -13.18 -7.13
N GLU A 223 -3.13 -12.70 -7.28
CA GLU A 223 -3.42 -11.32 -7.66
C GLU A 223 -3.53 -10.35 -6.48
N CYS A 224 -3.04 -9.13 -6.70
CA CYS A 224 -3.24 -7.95 -5.87
C CYS A 224 -4.05 -6.90 -6.66
N MET A 225 -4.87 -6.10 -5.96
CA MET A 225 -5.67 -5.03 -6.56
C MET A 225 -5.27 -3.64 -6.03
N VAL A 226 -5.10 -2.68 -6.94
CA VAL A 226 -4.89 -1.25 -6.61
C VAL A 226 -6.16 -0.46 -6.94
N PRO A 227 -6.93 0.01 -5.94
CA PRO A 227 -8.16 0.76 -6.14
C PRO A 227 -7.98 1.98 -7.07
N PHE A 228 -8.73 1.99 -8.17
CA PHE A 228 -8.77 3.15 -9.08
C PHE A 228 -10.11 3.22 -9.81
N LYS A 229 -10.79 4.37 -9.70
CA LYS A 229 -12.09 4.65 -10.35
C LYS A 229 -11.99 5.72 -11.45
N GLY A 230 -10.78 6.19 -11.77
CA GLY A 230 -10.55 7.14 -12.84
C GLY A 230 -10.60 6.48 -14.22
N ARG A 231 -10.48 7.28 -15.28
CA ARG A 231 -10.46 6.78 -16.67
C ARG A 231 -9.11 6.12 -16.97
N SER A 232 -9.10 4.81 -17.19
CA SER A 232 -7.94 4.05 -17.67
C SER A 232 -8.45 2.77 -18.37
N LYS A 233 -7.78 2.33 -19.44
CA LYS A 233 -8.16 1.12 -20.18
C LYS A 233 -7.65 -0.17 -19.51
N GLU A 234 -6.65 -0.01 -18.64
CA GLU A 234 -5.86 -1.06 -17.98
C GLU A 234 -6.49 -1.50 -16.64
N THR A 235 -7.52 -0.81 -16.16
CA THR A 235 -8.28 -1.26 -14.99
C THR A 235 -9.08 -2.52 -15.31
N THR A 236 -9.19 -3.40 -14.32
CA THR A 236 -9.95 -4.65 -14.36
C THR A 236 -11.01 -4.63 -13.26
N VAL A 237 -12.13 -5.32 -13.51
CA VAL A 237 -13.17 -5.55 -12.51
C VAL A 237 -13.10 -6.99 -12.03
N VAL A 238 -12.73 -7.18 -10.76
CA VAL A 238 -12.65 -8.48 -10.08
C VAL A 238 -13.84 -8.57 -9.12
N LYS A 239 -14.93 -9.21 -9.57
CA LYS A 239 -16.10 -9.47 -8.72
C LYS A 239 -15.67 -10.23 -7.45
N ASN A 240 -16.28 -9.89 -6.31
CA ASN A 240 -16.09 -10.49 -4.98
C ASN A 240 -14.81 -10.08 -4.22
N LYS A 241 -13.95 -9.18 -4.73
CA LYS A 241 -12.91 -8.55 -3.90
C LYS A 241 -13.50 -7.30 -3.20
N PRO A 242 -13.03 -6.93 -1.98
CA PRO A 242 -13.48 -5.73 -1.27
C PRO A 242 -13.35 -4.45 -2.12
N THR A 243 -12.30 -4.40 -2.92
CA THR A 243 -12.14 -3.40 -3.99
C THR A 243 -12.31 -4.08 -5.36
N PRO A 244 -13.50 -4.02 -5.97
CA PRO A 244 -13.76 -4.75 -7.19
C PRO A 244 -13.15 -4.09 -8.44
N THR A 245 -12.82 -2.79 -8.42
CA THR A 245 -12.33 -2.07 -9.61
C THR A 245 -10.99 -1.40 -9.35
N GLY A 246 -10.00 -1.70 -10.20
CA GLY A 246 -8.66 -1.15 -10.05
C GLY A 246 -7.64 -1.74 -11.02
N PHE A 247 -6.36 -1.46 -10.80
CA PHE A 247 -5.28 -2.16 -11.50
C PHE A 247 -5.07 -3.52 -10.85
N LYS A 248 -5.02 -4.57 -11.68
CA LYS A 248 -4.65 -5.92 -11.22
C LYS A 248 -3.14 -6.09 -11.37
N ILE A 249 -2.51 -6.73 -10.40
CA ILE A 249 -1.07 -6.98 -10.37
C ILE A 249 -0.88 -8.44 -9.96
N TRP A 250 -0.01 -9.16 -10.66
CA TRP A 250 0.35 -10.54 -10.29
C TRP A 250 1.57 -10.50 -9.38
N VAL A 251 1.51 -11.14 -8.22
CA VAL A 251 2.53 -11.00 -7.18
C VAL A 251 3.01 -12.38 -6.75
N VAL A 252 4.33 -12.51 -6.54
CA VAL A 252 4.90 -13.62 -5.77
C VAL A 252 5.34 -13.11 -4.39
N ALA A 253 4.85 -13.78 -3.34
CA ALA A 253 5.03 -13.33 -1.96
C ALA A 253 5.30 -14.48 -0.98
N GLN A 254 5.92 -14.11 0.16
CA GLN A 254 6.14 -14.99 1.30
C GLN A 254 5.95 -14.18 2.60
N HIS A 255 5.12 -14.65 3.52
CA HIS A 255 4.79 -13.96 4.78
C HIS A 255 4.35 -12.49 4.64
N GLY A 256 3.66 -12.13 3.54
CA GLY A 256 3.26 -10.75 3.26
C GLY A 256 4.31 -9.89 2.55
N PHE A 257 5.55 -10.38 2.42
CA PHE A 257 6.63 -9.68 1.72
C PHE A 257 6.49 -9.87 0.21
N PHE A 258 6.37 -8.77 -0.53
CA PHE A 258 6.20 -8.80 -1.98
C PHE A 258 7.58 -8.82 -2.66
N MET A 259 7.94 -9.95 -3.27
CA MET A 259 9.29 -10.15 -3.82
C MET A 259 9.39 -9.65 -5.25
N ARG A 260 8.53 -10.17 -6.14
CA ARG A 260 8.44 -9.81 -7.55
C ARG A 260 6.98 -9.65 -7.94
N TRP A 261 6.73 -8.87 -8.98
CA TRP A 261 5.39 -8.73 -9.54
C TRP A 261 5.41 -8.37 -11.02
N LEU A 262 4.29 -8.64 -11.67
CA LEU A 262 4.03 -8.36 -13.07
C LEU A 262 2.73 -7.56 -13.20
N TRP A 263 2.75 -6.49 -14.01
CA TRP A 263 1.53 -5.74 -14.32
C TRP A 263 0.59 -6.62 -15.13
N HIS A 264 -0.70 -6.57 -14.81
CA HIS A 264 -1.72 -7.19 -15.64
C HIS A 264 -2.01 -6.32 -16.88
N VAL A 265 -1.74 -6.87 -18.05
CA VAL A 265 -2.05 -6.27 -19.35
C VAL A 265 -3.01 -7.20 -20.09
N LYS A 266 -4.11 -6.64 -20.65
CA LYS A 266 -5.15 -7.43 -21.35
C LYS A 266 -4.58 -8.18 -22.55
N ALA A 267 -3.76 -7.50 -23.35
CA ALA A 267 -2.89 -8.12 -24.35
C ALA A 267 -1.54 -8.41 -23.67
N SER A 268 -1.47 -9.51 -22.93
CA SER A 268 -0.29 -9.87 -22.14
C SER A 268 0.96 -9.95 -23.02
N PRO A 269 2.04 -9.19 -22.71
CA PRO A 269 3.33 -9.32 -23.40
C PRO A 269 4.06 -10.62 -23.01
N TYR A 270 3.65 -11.26 -21.91
CA TYR A 270 4.27 -12.49 -21.43
C TYR A 270 3.97 -13.65 -22.37
N LYS A 271 5.01 -14.21 -22.98
CA LYS A 271 4.92 -15.31 -23.94
C LYS A 271 4.30 -16.55 -23.29
N ALA A 272 3.44 -17.23 -24.04
CA ALA A 272 2.87 -18.49 -23.64
C ALA A 272 3.98 -19.53 -23.41
N VAL A 273 3.94 -20.21 -22.27
CA VAL A 273 4.86 -21.30 -21.95
C VAL A 273 4.38 -22.58 -22.62
N ILE A 274 5.26 -23.24 -23.38
CA ILE A 274 4.96 -24.49 -24.07
C ILE A 274 5.32 -25.67 -23.17
N VAL A 275 4.37 -26.56 -22.95
CA VAL A 275 4.50 -27.78 -22.13
C VAL A 275 4.47 -29.00 -23.04
N LYS A 276 5.37 -29.96 -22.82
CA LYS A 276 5.35 -31.24 -23.53
C LYS A 276 4.35 -32.18 -22.86
N LEU A 277 3.48 -32.79 -23.66
CA LEU A 277 2.50 -33.77 -23.19
C LEU A 277 3.08 -35.18 -23.30
N PRO A 278 2.65 -36.11 -22.43
CA PRO A 278 2.96 -37.53 -22.61
C PRO A 278 2.42 -38.05 -23.96
N PRO A 279 3.09 -39.01 -24.62
CA PRO A 279 2.61 -39.59 -25.86
C PRO A 279 1.25 -40.27 -25.64
N PRO A 280 0.22 -40.00 -26.47
CA PRO A 280 -1.04 -40.74 -26.36
C PRO A 280 -0.85 -42.19 -26.81
N HIS A 281 -1.48 -43.12 -26.09
CA HIS A 281 -1.34 -44.56 -26.31
C HIS A 281 -2.23 -45.10 -27.45
N GLU A 282 -3.14 -44.27 -27.99
CA GLU A 282 -3.97 -44.63 -29.15
C GLU A 282 -4.02 -43.49 -30.19
N PRO A 283 -3.77 -43.77 -31.48
CA PRO A 283 -4.02 -42.83 -32.55
C PRO A 283 -5.52 -42.63 -32.72
N LYS A 284 -6.09 -41.55 -32.16
CA LYS A 284 -7.45 -41.14 -32.51
C LYS A 284 -7.52 -40.87 -34.02
N GLY A 285 -8.39 -41.61 -34.69
CA GLY A 285 -8.43 -41.75 -36.14
C GLY A 285 -8.70 -40.46 -36.95
N LYS A 286 -8.25 -40.55 -38.20
CA LYS A 286 -8.51 -39.74 -39.41
C LYS A 286 -8.61 -38.20 -39.21
N LYS A 287 -7.44 -37.56 -39.40
CA LYS A 287 -7.20 -36.10 -39.62
C LYS A 287 -7.01 -35.19 -38.40
N GLY A 288 -6.39 -35.66 -37.32
CA GLY A 288 -5.86 -34.78 -36.26
C GLY A 288 -4.36 -34.97 -36.06
N LYS A 289 -3.54 -33.92 -36.20
CA LYS A 289 -2.13 -33.96 -35.77
C LYS A 289 -2.09 -34.35 -34.28
N LEU A 290 -1.23 -35.30 -33.89
CA LEU A 290 -0.99 -35.59 -32.47
C LEU A 290 -0.51 -34.31 -31.77
N LYS A 291 -1.27 -33.81 -30.80
CA LYS A 291 -0.82 -32.70 -29.94
C LYS A 291 0.17 -33.27 -28.91
N THR A 292 1.45 -33.21 -29.22
CA THR A 292 2.56 -33.56 -28.31
C THR A 292 2.96 -32.39 -27.39
N THR A 293 2.38 -31.22 -27.61
CA THR A 293 2.63 -30.01 -26.81
C THR A 293 1.34 -29.25 -26.56
N VAL A 294 1.24 -28.57 -25.42
CA VAL A 294 0.17 -27.64 -25.06
C VAL A 294 0.77 -26.31 -24.64
N ALA A 295 0.23 -25.20 -25.13
CA ALA A 295 0.58 -23.88 -24.64
C ALA A 295 -0.26 -23.57 -23.40
N LEU A 296 0.37 -23.13 -22.31
CA LEU A 296 -0.33 -22.58 -21.16
C LEU A 296 -1.05 -21.29 -21.57
N SER A 297 -2.17 -20.99 -20.89
CA SER A 297 -2.82 -19.69 -21.06
C SER A 297 -1.89 -18.57 -20.58
N ASN A 298 -2.18 -17.32 -20.98
CA ASN A 298 -1.43 -16.16 -20.51
C ASN A 298 -1.46 -16.06 -18.97
N THR A 299 -2.63 -16.29 -18.36
CA THR A 299 -2.80 -16.31 -16.89
C THR A 299 -1.93 -17.37 -16.23
N GLN A 300 -1.85 -18.58 -16.78
CA GLN A 300 -1.02 -19.65 -16.22
C GLN A 300 0.47 -19.40 -16.45
N SER A 301 0.84 -18.84 -17.60
CA SER A 301 2.23 -18.52 -17.94
C SER A 301 2.85 -17.51 -16.97
N VAL A 302 2.05 -16.58 -16.43
CA VAL A 302 2.47 -15.63 -15.39
C VAL A 302 3.11 -16.33 -14.19
N VAL A 303 2.59 -17.49 -13.78
CA VAL A 303 3.13 -18.24 -12.63
C VAL A 303 4.57 -18.65 -12.90
N ILE A 304 4.84 -19.21 -14.09
CA ILE A 304 6.19 -19.61 -14.51
C ILE A 304 7.11 -18.40 -14.65
N HIS A 305 6.62 -17.30 -15.22
CA HIS A 305 7.40 -16.06 -15.37
C HIS A 305 7.81 -15.48 -14.02
N LEU A 306 6.89 -15.40 -13.05
CA LEU A 306 7.19 -14.95 -11.69
C LEU A 306 8.21 -15.85 -10.99
N CYS A 307 8.07 -17.18 -11.09
CA CYS A 307 9.07 -18.12 -10.56
C CYS A 307 10.45 -17.91 -11.21
N ASN A 308 10.49 -17.61 -12.51
CA ASN A 308 11.75 -17.37 -13.23
C ASN A 308 12.45 -16.06 -12.84
N MET A 309 11.73 -15.10 -12.26
CA MET A 309 12.29 -13.85 -11.73
C MET A 309 12.91 -14.00 -10.33
N LEU A 310 12.72 -15.16 -9.69
CA LEU A 310 13.33 -15.50 -8.40
C LEU A 310 14.71 -16.14 -8.60
N PRO A 311 15.58 -16.14 -7.56
CA PRO A 311 16.81 -16.92 -7.57
C PRO A 311 16.57 -18.38 -7.96
N LYS A 312 17.51 -19.00 -8.67
CA LYS A 312 17.37 -20.40 -9.09
C LYS A 312 17.51 -21.32 -7.88
N MET A 313 16.37 -21.69 -7.32
CA MET A 313 16.24 -22.61 -6.20
C MET A 313 15.00 -23.48 -6.38
N THR A 314 14.91 -24.58 -5.61
CA THR A 314 13.69 -25.37 -5.53
C THR A 314 12.70 -24.68 -4.60
N TYR A 315 11.49 -24.42 -5.10
CA TYR A 315 10.39 -23.81 -4.37
C TYR A 315 9.17 -24.74 -4.33
N HIS A 316 8.32 -24.59 -3.31
CA HIS A 316 6.95 -25.10 -3.30
C HIS A 316 6.01 -23.93 -3.57
N VAL A 317 5.41 -23.93 -4.76
CA VAL A 317 4.55 -22.86 -5.24
C VAL A 317 3.10 -23.16 -4.88
N PHE A 318 2.47 -22.25 -4.15
CA PHE A 318 1.05 -22.28 -3.82
C PHE A 318 0.27 -21.32 -4.72
N THR A 319 -0.81 -21.80 -5.34
CA THR A 319 -1.63 -20.99 -6.27
C THR A 319 -3.13 -21.22 -6.08
N ASP A 320 -3.94 -20.20 -6.34
CA ASP A 320 -5.40 -20.36 -6.37
C ASP A 320 -5.86 -21.14 -7.62
N ASN A 321 -7.11 -21.58 -7.56
CA ASN A 321 -7.87 -22.24 -8.62
C ASN A 321 -7.98 -21.45 -9.94
N LEU A 322 -7.62 -20.16 -9.95
CA LEU A 322 -7.48 -19.36 -11.17
C LEU A 322 -6.36 -19.89 -12.08
N PHE A 323 -5.27 -20.39 -11.48
CA PHE A 323 -4.08 -20.84 -12.19
C PHE A 323 -4.04 -22.35 -12.38
N SER A 324 -4.50 -23.09 -11.37
CA SER A 324 -4.30 -24.54 -11.25
C SER A 324 -4.77 -25.33 -12.46
N SER A 325 -3.86 -26.14 -13.01
CA SER A 325 -4.17 -27.21 -13.97
C SER A 325 -3.04 -28.25 -13.95
N PRO A 326 -3.29 -29.50 -14.38
CA PRO A 326 -2.22 -30.50 -14.49
C PRO A 326 -1.06 -30.03 -15.39
N ASN A 327 -1.36 -29.30 -16.47
CA ASN A 327 -0.34 -28.80 -17.40
C ASN A 327 0.58 -27.75 -16.78
N LEU A 328 0.02 -26.79 -16.02
CA LEU A 328 0.84 -25.83 -15.28
C LEU A 328 1.74 -26.53 -14.25
N PHE A 329 1.21 -27.56 -13.59
CA PHE A 329 1.92 -28.27 -12.52
C PHE A 329 3.05 -29.13 -13.08
N ARG A 330 2.86 -29.74 -14.26
CA ARG A 330 3.96 -30.35 -15.04
C ARG A 330 5.04 -29.33 -15.38
N ALA A 331 4.65 -28.16 -15.88
CA ALA A 331 5.60 -27.11 -16.25
C ALA A 331 6.42 -26.61 -15.05
N LEU A 332 5.78 -26.41 -13.89
CA LEU A 332 6.46 -26.05 -12.65
C LEU A 332 7.43 -27.13 -12.22
N ARG A 333 7.02 -28.41 -12.29
CA ARG A 333 7.88 -29.55 -11.97
C ARG A 333 9.10 -29.63 -12.89
N GLU A 334 8.91 -29.40 -14.19
CA GLU A 334 10.00 -29.34 -15.18
C GLU A 334 10.92 -28.15 -14.96
N ALA A 335 10.39 -27.04 -14.43
CA ALA A 335 11.16 -25.89 -13.99
C ALA A 335 11.83 -26.08 -12.61
N GLY A 336 11.74 -27.26 -12.01
CA GLY A 336 12.36 -27.59 -10.72
C GLY A 336 11.59 -27.10 -9.49
N CYS A 337 10.29 -26.82 -9.63
CA CYS A 337 9.41 -26.38 -8.55
C CYS A 337 8.35 -27.43 -8.20
N GLY A 338 8.13 -27.63 -6.90
CA GLY A 338 6.91 -28.25 -6.38
C GLY A 338 5.73 -27.28 -6.52
N ALA A 339 4.51 -27.81 -6.64
CA ALA A 339 3.31 -27.01 -6.80
C ALA A 339 2.14 -27.62 -6.02
N THR A 340 1.30 -26.78 -5.41
CA THR A 340 0.04 -27.19 -4.77
C THR A 340 -1.00 -26.08 -4.95
N GLY A 341 -2.22 -26.45 -5.34
CA GLY A 341 -3.26 -25.48 -5.61
C GLY A 341 -4.64 -26.07 -5.51
N THR A 342 -5.61 -25.26 -5.13
CA THR A 342 -7.02 -25.65 -5.27
C THR A 342 -7.40 -25.71 -6.75
N ALA A 343 -8.38 -26.54 -7.09
CA ALA A 343 -8.71 -26.87 -8.47
C ALA A 343 -10.21 -26.71 -8.75
N ARG A 344 -10.55 -26.31 -9.97
CA ARG A 344 -11.93 -26.29 -10.45
C ARG A 344 -12.30 -27.63 -11.10
N PRO A 345 -13.58 -28.02 -11.12
CA PRO A 345 -14.01 -29.25 -11.80
C PRO A 345 -13.65 -29.30 -13.29
N ASN A 346 -13.51 -28.13 -13.93
CA ASN A 346 -13.21 -28.00 -15.35
C ASN A 346 -11.73 -27.75 -15.64
N CYS A 347 -10.81 -27.81 -14.66
CA CYS A 347 -9.39 -27.51 -14.91
C CYS A 347 -8.55 -28.71 -15.38
N GLY A 348 -9.19 -29.78 -15.87
CA GLY A 348 -8.53 -31.02 -16.29
C GLY A 348 -8.41 -32.09 -15.20
N VAL A 349 -9.15 -31.94 -14.09
CA VAL A 349 -9.28 -33.00 -13.08
C VAL A 349 -10.04 -34.21 -13.64
N SER A 350 -9.81 -35.38 -13.08
CA SER A 350 -10.37 -36.65 -13.51
C SER A 350 -11.90 -36.61 -13.50
N LYS A 351 -12.51 -37.37 -14.40
CA LYS A 351 -13.97 -37.40 -14.55
C LYS A 351 -14.64 -37.77 -13.23
N GLU A 352 -14.02 -38.70 -12.51
CA GLU A 352 -14.48 -39.13 -11.19
C GLU A 352 -14.52 -38.00 -10.15
N LEU A 353 -13.43 -37.25 -10.00
CA LEU A 353 -13.39 -36.12 -9.05
C LEU A 353 -14.30 -34.97 -9.49
N LYS A 354 -14.40 -34.73 -10.80
CA LYS A 354 -15.33 -33.76 -11.39
C LYS A 354 -16.77 -34.11 -11.06
N ASP A 355 -17.20 -35.34 -11.37
CA ASP A 355 -18.56 -35.80 -11.15
C ASP A 355 -18.91 -35.79 -9.65
N ALA A 356 -17.97 -36.19 -8.79
CA ALA A 356 -18.13 -36.11 -7.34
C ALA A 356 -18.35 -34.67 -6.86
N LYS A 357 -17.53 -33.71 -7.30
CA LYS A 357 -17.63 -32.29 -6.93
C LYS A 357 -18.91 -31.63 -7.46
N GLU A 358 -19.38 -32.03 -8.64
CA GLU A 358 -20.62 -31.52 -9.26
C GLU A 358 -21.89 -32.21 -8.71
N GLY A 359 -21.76 -33.23 -7.85
CA GLY A 359 -22.89 -33.97 -7.31
C GLY A 359 -23.63 -34.83 -8.34
N LYS A 360 -22.97 -35.14 -9.47
CA LYS A 360 -23.53 -36.03 -10.50
C LYS A 360 -23.41 -37.47 -10.01
N LYS A 361 -24.53 -38.22 -10.01
CA LYS A 361 -24.58 -39.67 -9.72
C LYS A 361 -23.90 -40.55 -10.78
N ALA A 362 -22.88 -40.05 -11.48
CA ALA A 362 -22.27 -40.72 -12.64
C ALA A 362 -21.07 -41.63 -12.29
N GLY A 363 -20.70 -41.75 -11.01
CA GLY A 363 -19.72 -42.73 -10.53
C GLY A 363 -20.40 -43.87 -9.79
N LYS A 364 -20.06 -45.13 -10.12
CA LYS A 364 -20.54 -46.35 -9.44
C LYS A 364 -20.00 -46.52 -7.99
N GLY A 365 -19.53 -45.45 -7.35
CA GLY A 365 -18.89 -45.48 -6.02
C GLY A 365 -19.73 -44.82 -4.93
N PRO A 366 -19.51 -45.18 -3.65
CA PRO A 366 -20.16 -44.50 -2.53
C PRO A 366 -19.73 -43.03 -2.46
N ALA A 367 -20.61 -42.18 -1.91
CA ALA A 367 -20.28 -40.78 -1.66
C ALA A 367 -19.17 -40.67 -0.60
N LEU A 368 -18.22 -39.76 -0.81
CA LEU A 368 -17.15 -39.49 0.16
C LEU A 368 -17.74 -39.05 1.50
N GLN A 369 -17.26 -39.66 2.58
CA GLN A 369 -17.60 -39.31 3.95
C GLN A 369 -16.81 -38.09 4.42
N TYR A 370 -17.27 -37.41 5.48
CA TYR A 370 -16.54 -36.29 6.04
C TYR A 370 -15.10 -36.69 6.39
N ASN A 371 -14.15 -35.85 5.98
CA ASN A 371 -12.70 -36.00 6.10
C ASN A 371 -12.07 -37.12 5.25
N GLU A 372 -12.85 -37.80 4.39
CA GLU A 372 -12.34 -38.78 3.44
C GLU A 372 -11.58 -38.10 2.29
N VAL A 373 -10.55 -38.79 1.78
CA VAL A 373 -9.72 -38.33 0.68
C VAL A 373 -9.78 -39.32 -0.47
N ARG A 374 -9.84 -38.79 -1.69
CA ARG A 374 -9.68 -39.56 -2.92
C ARG A 374 -8.54 -38.99 -3.73
N ALA A 375 -7.46 -39.75 -3.88
CA ALA A 375 -6.27 -39.37 -4.62
C ALA A 375 -6.19 -40.16 -5.93
N ILE A 376 -6.03 -39.46 -7.05
CA ILE A 376 -5.96 -40.03 -8.40
C ILE A 376 -4.76 -39.42 -9.12
N PRO A 377 -3.69 -40.18 -9.41
CA PRO A 377 -2.56 -39.66 -10.15
C PRO A 377 -2.88 -39.46 -11.63
N THR A 378 -2.15 -38.57 -12.28
CA THR A 378 -2.10 -38.49 -13.75
C THR A 378 -1.31 -39.66 -14.35
N LYS A 379 -1.60 -40.04 -15.59
CA LYS A 379 -0.90 -41.15 -16.30
C LYS A 379 0.62 -41.05 -16.33
N ASP A 380 1.16 -39.84 -16.40
CA ASP A 380 2.59 -39.57 -16.40
C ASP A 380 3.21 -39.59 -14.99
N LYS A 381 2.43 -39.93 -13.95
CA LYS A 381 2.86 -40.09 -12.56
C LYS A 381 3.38 -38.78 -11.92
N LYS A 382 3.21 -37.63 -12.59
CA LYS A 382 3.83 -36.34 -12.21
C LYS A 382 2.93 -35.46 -11.35
N VAL A 383 1.60 -35.58 -11.46
CA VAL A 383 0.63 -34.73 -10.76
C VAL A 383 -0.38 -35.61 -10.03
N MET A 384 -0.62 -35.31 -8.76
CA MET A 384 -1.67 -35.91 -7.96
C MET A 384 -2.92 -35.03 -7.97
N GLN A 385 -4.08 -35.65 -8.18
CA GLN A 385 -5.39 -35.00 -8.14
C GLN A 385 -6.11 -35.49 -6.89
N ILE A 386 -6.47 -34.58 -6.00
CA ILE A 386 -6.96 -34.93 -4.66
C ILE A 386 -8.33 -34.33 -4.46
N GLY A 387 -9.33 -35.15 -4.17
CA GLY A 387 -10.63 -34.72 -3.66
C GLY A 387 -10.71 -34.97 -2.15
N TRP A 388 -10.93 -33.93 -1.37
CA TRP A 388 -11.15 -34.03 0.07
C TRP A 388 -12.55 -33.59 0.43
N LYS A 389 -13.29 -34.40 1.19
CA LYS A 389 -14.62 -34.04 1.67
C LYS A 389 -14.52 -33.31 3.02
N ASP A 390 -14.72 -32.00 3.01
CA ASP A 390 -14.96 -31.20 4.21
C ASP A 390 -16.47 -30.88 4.29
N SER A 391 -16.88 -29.63 4.52
CA SER A 391 -18.28 -29.19 4.37
C SER A 391 -18.82 -29.47 2.96
N GLY A 392 -17.96 -29.30 1.95
CA GLY A 392 -18.13 -29.77 0.58
C GLY A 392 -16.86 -30.47 0.10
N ILE A 393 -16.89 -31.03 -1.11
CA ILE A 393 -15.67 -31.58 -1.72
C ILE A 393 -14.76 -30.41 -2.11
N VAL A 394 -13.51 -30.42 -1.68
CA VAL A 394 -12.46 -29.51 -2.13
C VAL A 394 -11.54 -30.30 -3.05
N LEU A 395 -11.24 -29.74 -4.22
CA LEU A 395 -10.31 -30.35 -5.16
C LEU A 395 -8.96 -29.66 -5.06
N PHE A 396 -7.90 -30.44 -5.03
CA PHE A 396 -6.51 -29.99 -5.10
C PHE A 396 -5.79 -30.66 -6.27
N LEU A 397 -4.81 -29.95 -6.81
CA LEU A 397 -3.73 -30.52 -7.58
C LEU A 397 -2.45 -30.37 -6.76
N SER A 398 -1.56 -31.36 -6.82
CA SER A 398 -0.24 -31.27 -6.20
C SER A 398 0.80 -32.05 -7.00
N THR A 399 2.03 -31.55 -7.07
CA THR A 399 3.19 -32.34 -7.50
C THR A 399 3.98 -32.89 -6.32
N VAL A 400 3.62 -32.53 -5.08
CA VAL A 400 4.36 -32.84 -3.85
C VAL A 400 3.60 -33.84 -2.99
N HIS A 401 2.32 -33.58 -2.69
CA HIS A 401 1.53 -34.39 -1.77
C HIS A 401 0.94 -35.63 -2.45
N THR A 402 0.97 -36.75 -1.75
CA THR A 402 0.40 -38.02 -2.23
C THR A 402 -1.11 -38.07 -2.04
N GLY A 403 -1.64 -37.37 -1.03
CA GLY A 403 -3.05 -37.49 -0.66
C GLY A 403 -3.38 -38.87 -0.09
N ALA A 404 -2.39 -39.61 0.41
CA ALA A 404 -2.59 -40.90 1.06
C ALA A 404 -3.36 -40.73 2.38
N ASP A 405 -4.09 -41.76 2.81
CA ASP A 405 -4.93 -41.65 4.01
C ASP A 405 -4.16 -41.39 5.30
N ASN A 406 -2.90 -41.80 5.36
CA ASN A 406 -1.98 -41.54 6.47
C ASN A 406 -1.24 -40.20 6.35
N ASP A 407 -1.32 -39.51 5.20
CA ASP A 407 -0.75 -38.17 4.99
C ASP A 407 -1.67 -37.11 5.62
N ARG A 408 -1.61 -37.00 6.95
CA ARG A 408 -2.50 -36.17 7.76
C ARG A 408 -1.74 -35.25 8.71
N THR A 409 -2.25 -34.03 8.89
CA THR A 409 -1.76 -33.02 9.82
C THR A 409 -2.86 -32.62 10.81
N LEU A 410 -2.52 -32.54 12.10
CA LEU A 410 -3.45 -32.09 13.14
C LEU A 410 -3.71 -30.58 12.99
N LYS A 411 -4.98 -30.20 12.81
CA LYS A 411 -5.41 -28.79 12.76
C LYS A 411 -6.65 -28.57 13.62
N LYS A 412 -6.73 -27.40 14.28
CA LYS A 412 -7.96 -26.94 14.93
C LYS A 412 -8.97 -26.57 13.84
N ARG A 413 -10.15 -27.19 13.85
CA ARG A 413 -11.21 -27.00 12.86
C ARG A 413 -12.50 -26.59 13.54
N LYS A 414 -13.28 -25.73 12.88
CA LYS A 414 -14.65 -25.41 13.25
C LYS A 414 -15.58 -26.51 12.72
N SER A 415 -16.57 -26.89 13.51
CA SER A 415 -17.61 -27.82 13.06
C SER A 415 -18.39 -27.20 11.88
N PRO A 416 -18.57 -27.91 10.76
CA PRO A 416 -19.28 -27.38 9.59
C PRO A 416 -20.74 -26.96 9.92
N ALA A 417 -21.11 -25.74 9.51
CA ALA A 417 -22.45 -25.20 9.76
C ALA A 417 -23.53 -25.73 8.81
N LYS A 418 -23.18 -26.03 7.55
CA LYS A 418 -24.13 -26.51 6.52
C LYS A 418 -24.18 -28.04 6.50
N LYS A 419 -25.34 -28.56 6.92
CA LYS A 419 -25.68 -29.98 6.95
C LYS A 419 -26.61 -30.27 5.77
N ALA A 420 -26.10 -30.81 4.66
CA ALA A 420 -26.95 -31.05 3.48
C ALA A 420 -27.84 -32.29 3.68
N THR A 421 -27.37 -33.28 4.45
CA THR A 421 -28.12 -34.51 4.73
C THR A 421 -28.06 -34.93 6.20
N LYS A 422 -29.02 -35.77 6.62
CA LYS A 422 -29.05 -36.36 7.98
C LYS A 422 -27.84 -37.26 8.24
N SER A 423 -27.33 -37.99 7.25
CA SER A 423 -26.15 -38.85 7.45
C SER A 423 -24.86 -38.03 7.59
N GLU A 424 -24.68 -36.97 6.81
CA GLU A 424 -23.53 -36.06 6.98
C GLU A 424 -23.56 -35.38 8.36
N SER A 425 -24.75 -35.02 8.84
CA SER A 425 -24.92 -34.46 10.18
C SER A 425 -24.45 -35.43 11.26
N GLN A 426 -24.85 -36.70 11.17
CA GLN A 426 -24.44 -37.75 12.10
C GLN A 426 -22.93 -38.03 12.03
N GLN A 427 -22.33 -37.99 10.83
CA GLN A 427 -20.88 -38.16 10.67
C GLN A 427 -20.09 -37.01 11.31
N ILE A 428 -20.52 -35.77 11.08
CA ILE A 428 -19.90 -34.58 11.68
C ILE A 428 -20.06 -34.63 13.20
N GLU A 429 -21.23 -35.00 13.71
CA GLU A 429 -21.49 -35.13 15.15
C GLU A 429 -20.65 -36.23 15.80
N ARG A 430 -20.40 -37.37 15.13
CA ARG A 430 -19.46 -38.39 15.62
C ARG A 430 -18.03 -37.86 15.77
N ILE A 431 -17.63 -36.92 14.91
CA ILE A 431 -16.26 -36.39 14.90
C ILE A 431 -16.13 -35.23 15.88
N PHE A 432 -17.02 -34.25 15.85
CA PHE A 432 -16.95 -33.03 16.66
C PHE A 432 -17.69 -33.12 18.00
N GLY A 433 -18.66 -34.02 18.14
CA GLY A 433 -19.53 -34.09 19.31
C GLY A 433 -20.32 -32.80 19.49
N VAL A 434 -20.37 -32.31 20.73
CA VAL A 434 -20.99 -31.02 21.10
C VAL A 434 -20.08 -29.82 20.86
N ASP A 435 -18.79 -30.05 20.54
CA ASP A 435 -17.80 -28.99 20.45
C ASP A 435 -17.91 -28.21 19.13
N ALA A 436 -17.94 -26.88 19.22
CA ALA A 436 -17.88 -26.01 18.05
C ALA A 436 -16.51 -26.06 17.34
N PHE A 437 -15.45 -26.43 18.06
CA PHE A 437 -14.09 -26.55 17.55
C PHE A 437 -13.41 -27.82 18.06
N LYS A 438 -12.68 -28.52 17.18
CA LYS A 438 -11.91 -29.71 17.55
C LYS A 438 -10.60 -29.78 16.79
N VAL A 439 -9.56 -30.30 17.43
CA VAL A 439 -8.31 -30.66 16.74
C VAL A 439 -8.50 -32.03 16.10
N ILE A 440 -8.43 -32.09 14.77
CA ILE A 440 -8.61 -33.32 14.00
C ILE A 440 -7.49 -33.47 12.95
N PRO A 441 -7.11 -34.70 12.59
CA PRO A 441 -6.17 -34.95 11.50
C PRO A 441 -6.86 -34.69 10.16
N ILE A 442 -6.43 -33.64 9.44
CA ILE A 442 -6.90 -33.33 8.08
C ILE A 442 -5.82 -33.70 7.06
N PRO A 443 -6.11 -33.81 5.76
CA PRO A 443 -5.09 -34.09 4.76
C PRO A 443 -3.97 -33.04 4.79
N THR A 444 -2.70 -33.48 4.76
CA THR A 444 -1.55 -32.57 4.83
C THR A 444 -1.58 -31.53 3.70
N VAL A 445 -1.99 -31.93 2.49
CA VAL A 445 -2.18 -31.00 1.35
C VAL A 445 -3.12 -29.83 1.69
N ALA A 446 -4.18 -30.08 2.46
CA ALA A 446 -5.14 -29.05 2.85
C ALA A 446 -4.61 -28.20 4.01
N ALA A 447 -3.86 -28.81 4.93
CA ALA A 447 -3.19 -28.10 6.01
C ALA A 447 -2.15 -27.10 5.46
N ASP A 448 -1.23 -27.58 4.62
CA ASP A 448 -0.14 -26.78 4.05
C ASP A 448 -0.69 -25.69 3.12
N TYR A 449 -1.69 -26.02 2.29
CA TYR A 449 -2.35 -25.01 1.45
C TYR A 449 -2.93 -23.86 2.27
N ASN A 450 -3.61 -24.15 3.39
CA ASN A 450 -4.20 -23.10 4.23
C ASN A 450 -3.15 -22.23 4.95
N ASP A 451 -2.01 -22.82 5.33
CA ASP A 451 -0.93 -22.10 6.01
C ASP A 451 -0.18 -21.15 5.05
N GLU A 452 -0.01 -21.59 3.80
CA GLU A 452 0.88 -20.96 2.82
C GLU A 452 0.15 -20.10 1.77
N MET A 453 -1.06 -20.44 1.32
CA MET A 453 -1.73 -19.73 0.22
C MET A 453 -1.97 -18.23 0.47
N ASN A 454 -2.05 -17.80 1.74
CA ASN A 454 -2.48 -16.44 2.08
C ASN A 454 -1.33 -15.41 2.13
N HIS A 455 -0.14 -15.69 1.59
CA HIS A 455 0.99 -14.74 1.69
C HIS A 455 0.74 -13.43 0.95
N VAL A 456 0.08 -13.44 -0.21
CA VAL A 456 -0.27 -12.21 -0.95
C VAL A 456 -1.34 -11.42 -0.19
N ASP A 457 -2.40 -12.09 0.27
CA ASP A 457 -3.48 -11.48 1.04
C ASP A 457 -2.98 -10.85 2.36
N ARG A 458 -2.02 -11.47 3.04
CA ARG A 458 -1.36 -10.89 4.23
C ARG A 458 -0.68 -9.55 3.90
N GLY A 459 -0.02 -9.45 2.75
CA GLY A 459 0.60 -8.20 2.29
C GLY A 459 -0.42 -7.14 1.92
N ASP A 460 -1.51 -7.52 1.25
CA ASP A 460 -2.63 -6.62 0.91
C ASP A 460 -3.31 -6.09 2.18
N GLN A 461 -3.61 -6.97 3.13
CA GLN A 461 -4.19 -6.62 4.42
C GLN A 461 -3.30 -5.63 5.17
N LEU A 462 -2.00 -5.92 5.28
CA LEU A 462 -1.02 -5.06 5.96
C LEU A 462 -1.02 -3.63 5.38
N ARG A 463 -1.04 -3.48 4.05
CA ARG A 463 -1.05 -2.16 3.40
C ARG A 463 -2.39 -1.43 3.56
N SER A 464 -3.51 -2.16 3.57
CA SER A 464 -4.86 -1.58 3.61
C SER A 464 -5.14 -0.75 4.87
N TYR A 465 -4.54 -1.10 6.01
CA TYR A 465 -4.79 -0.41 7.29
C TYR A 465 -4.32 1.05 7.30
N THR A 466 -3.26 1.37 6.55
CA THR A 466 -2.60 2.70 6.56
C THR A 466 -2.51 3.32 5.16
N MET A 467 -3.47 2.98 4.29
CA MET A 467 -3.57 3.50 2.94
C MET A 467 -4.25 4.88 2.93
N TYR A 468 -3.93 5.70 1.92
CA TYR A 468 -4.67 6.95 1.67
C TYR A 468 -6.14 6.69 1.37
N ASP A 469 -7.01 7.01 2.32
CA ASP A 469 -8.47 6.88 2.19
C ASP A 469 -9.12 8.13 1.56
N HIS A 470 -8.36 9.24 1.47
CA HIS A 470 -8.88 10.46 0.86
C HIS A 470 -9.12 10.29 -0.63
N ARG A 471 -10.27 10.81 -1.11
CA ARG A 471 -10.52 11.01 -2.54
C ARG A 471 -9.58 12.09 -3.08
N PHE A 472 -8.34 11.74 -3.37
CA PHE A 472 -7.43 12.56 -4.15
C PHE A 472 -7.73 12.37 -5.63
N ARG A 473 -7.91 13.48 -6.36
CA ARG A 473 -7.90 13.43 -7.82
C ARG A 473 -6.46 13.17 -8.25
N ARG A 474 -6.15 11.91 -8.53
CA ARG A 474 -4.84 11.43 -9.01
C ARG A 474 -4.98 10.77 -10.38
N GLY A 475 -3.93 10.87 -11.18
CA GLY A 475 -3.81 10.14 -12.45
C GLY A 475 -3.69 8.63 -12.24
N SER A 476 -3.87 7.87 -13.33
CA SER A 476 -3.76 6.41 -13.32
C SER A 476 -2.39 5.93 -12.83
N TRP A 477 -1.30 6.50 -13.35
CA TRP A 477 0.06 6.14 -12.94
C TRP A 477 0.33 6.57 -11.50
N GLN A 478 -0.17 7.74 -11.06
CA GLN A 478 -0.03 8.19 -9.67
C GLN A 478 -0.69 7.24 -8.68
N ALA A 479 -1.77 6.55 -9.07
CA ALA A 479 -2.36 5.51 -8.22
C ALA A 479 -1.39 4.36 -7.98
N LEU A 480 -0.68 3.90 -9.02
CA LEU A 480 0.36 2.86 -8.90
C LEU A 480 1.54 3.34 -8.06
N LEU A 481 2.04 4.56 -8.29
CA LEU A 481 3.19 5.08 -7.55
C LEU A 481 2.90 5.21 -6.04
N TRP A 482 1.81 5.91 -5.69
CA TRP A 482 1.60 6.34 -4.30
C TRP A 482 0.73 5.40 -3.48
N SER A 483 -0.02 4.52 -4.14
CA SER A 483 -0.97 3.60 -3.47
C SER A 483 -0.58 2.13 -3.63
N PHE A 484 0.50 1.85 -4.36
CA PHE A 484 1.07 0.52 -4.47
C PHE A 484 2.58 0.56 -4.21
N LEU A 485 3.38 1.24 -5.04
CA LEU A 485 4.84 1.20 -4.91
C LEU A 485 5.35 1.78 -3.58
N LEU A 486 4.87 2.97 -3.17
CA LEU A 486 5.21 3.56 -1.88
C LEU A 486 4.78 2.67 -0.71
N ASP A 487 3.57 2.11 -0.77
CA ASP A 487 3.04 1.25 0.30
C ASP A 487 3.77 -0.10 0.36
N VAL A 488 4.18 -0.66 -0.79
CA VAL A 488 5.03 -1.87 -0.85
C VAL A 488 6.40 -1.57 -0.27
N ALA A 489 7.04 -0.45 -0.60
CA ALA A 489 8.32 -0.07 -0.01
C ALA A 489 8.24 0.06 1.53
N LEU A 490 7.16 0.66 2.04
CA LEU A 490 6.93 0.81 3.49
C LEU A 490 6.59 -0.53 4.16
N ALA A 491 5.77 -1.38 3.52
CA ALA A 491 5.40 -2.68 4.06
C ALA A 491 6.57 -3.67 4.03
N ASN A 492 7.32 -3.73 2.93
CA ASN A 492 8.49 -4.59 2.81
C ASN A 492 9.58 -4.19 3.82
N SER A 493 9.90 -2.89 3.95
CA SER A 493 10.84 -2.42 4.97
C SER A 493 10.38 -2.72 6.41
N PHE A 494 9.07 -2.61 6.68
CA PHE A 494 8.49 -3.01 7.95
C PHE A 494 8.60 -4.52 8.23
N ILE A 495 8.35 -5.37 7.22
CA ILE A 495 8.46 -6.82 7.36
C ILE A 495 9.92 -7.21 7.60
N LEU A 496 10.86 -6.60 6.88
CA LEU A 496 12.29 -6.83 7.09
C LEU A 496 12.68 -6.57 8.54
N GLN A 497 12.36 -5.38 9.10
CA GLN A 497 12.69 -5.10 10.51
C GLN A 497 11.95 -6.00 11.50
N LEU A 498 10.78 -6.53 11.15
CA LEU A 498 10.02 -7.41 12.05
C LEU A 498 10.61 -8.82 12.08
N LYS A 499 11.19 -9.27 10.96
CA LYS A 499 11.66 -10.63 10.73
C LYS A 499 13.16 -10.80 10.95
N THR A 500 13.91 -9.73 11.15
CA THR A 500 15.31 -9.78 11.60
C THR A 500 15.50 -9.03 12.91
N ARG A 501 16.53 -9.40 13.68
CA ARG A 501 16.97 -8.68 14.89
C ARG A 501 18.23 -7.85 14.65
N CYS A 502 18.73 -7.83 13.42
CA CYS A 502 19.97 -7.18 13.03
C CYS A 502 19.73 -6.11 11.95
N PRO A 503 20.21 -4.87 12.15
CA PRO A 503 20.88 -4.37 13.36
C PRO A 503 19.88 -4.22 14.53
N ARG A 504 20.40 -4.03 15.74
CA ARG A 504 19.58 -3.88 16.95
C ARG A 504 18.92 -2.50 17.02
N TRP A 505 17.82 -2.33 16.29
CA TRP A 505 16.95 -1.17 16.42
C TRP A 505 15.93 -1.33 17.54
N LYS A 506 15.29 -0.21 17.92
CA LYS A 506 13.99 -0.27 18.57
C LYS A 506 13.01 -1.01 17.64
N PRO A 507 12.39 -2.12 18.07
CA PRO A 507 11.47 -2.86 17.21
C PRO A 507 10.14 -2.12 17.06
N TYR A 508 9.59 -2.14 15.85
CA TYR A 508 8.26 -1.61 15.54
C TYR A 508 7.29 -2.79 15.34
N LYS A 509 6.16 -2.76 16.06
CA LYS A 509 5.18 -3.86 16.04
C LYS A 509 4.06 -3.68 15.01
N THR A 510 3.86 -2.46 14.52
CA THR A 510 2.79 -2.15 13.55
C THR A 510 3.35 -1.31 12.41
N LEU A 511 2.75 -1.45 11.22
CA LEU A 511 3.12 -0.66 10.04
C LEU A 511 2.90 0.85 10.29
N GLU A 512 1.88 1.22 11.07
CA GLU A 512 1.63 2.60 11.46
C GLU A 512 2.82 3.20 12.22
N LYS A 513 3.32 2.51 13.25
CA LYS A 513 4.48 2.96 14.03
C LYS A 513 5.76 2.97 13.21
N TRP A 514 5.90 2.06 12.24
CA TRP A 514 7.00 2.08 11.28
C TRP A 514 6.94 3.32 10.37
N LYS A 515 5.78 3.57 9.74
CA LYS A 515 5.56 4.77 8.92
C LYS A 515 5.78 6.06 9.74
N GLU A 516 5.38 6.07 11.01
CA GLU A 516 5.67 7.16 11.97
C GLU A 516 7.16 7.41 12.16
N CYS A 517 7.94 6.34 12.35
CA CYS A 517 9.39 6.44 12.41
C CYS A 517 9.98 7.03 11.13
N ILE A 518 9.56 6.54 9.97
CA ILE A 518 10.10 6.96 8.68
C ILE A 518 9.79 8.43 8.40
N TYR A 519 8.53 8.89 8.53
CA TYR A 519 8.23 10.28 8.23
C TYR A 519 8.92 11.25 9.20
N ASN A 520 9.06 10.89 10.48
CA ASN A 520 9.77 11.72 11.45
C ASN A 520 11.26 11.80 11.11
N ALA A 521 11.88 10.68 10.73
CA ALA A 521 13.27 10.66 10.30
C ALA A 521 13.49 11.52 9.04
N LEU A 522 12.57 11.47 8.06
CA LEU A 522 12.58 12.33 6.88
C LEU A 522 12.48 13.81 7.25
N PHE A 523 11.55 14.18 8.14
CA PHE A 523 11.42 15.58 8.57
C PHE A 523 12.65 16.06 9.34
N ASN A 524 13.16 15.27 10.28
CA ASN A 524 14.33 15.66 11.08
C ASN A 524 15.59 15.83 10.22
N THR A 525 15.77 14.97 9.22
CA THR A 525 16.94 14.99 8.34
C THR A 525 16.86 16.13 7.31
N TYR A 526 15.70 16.34 6.69
CA TYR A 526 15.60 17.20 5.49
C TYR A 526 14.88 18.53 5.70
N ALA A 527 14.18 18.75 6.81
CA ALA A 527 13.36 19.96 6.97
C ALA A 527 14.17 21.27 6.91
N GLN A 528 15.34 21.31 7.56
CA GLN A 528 16.18 22.51 7.61
C GLN A 528 16.69 22.91 6.21
N GLU A 529 17.22 21.94 5.47
CA GLU A 529 17.75 22.15 4.12
C GLU A 529 16.65 22.43 3.09
N SER A 530 15.47 21.82 3.26
CA SER A 530 14.38 21.94 2.27
C SER A 530 13.99 23.39 1.96
N ARG A 531 14.13 24.30 2.93
CA ARG A 531 13.57 25.67 2.88
C ARG A 531 12.11 25.69 2.38
N ALA A 532 11.39 24.57 2.50
CA ALA A 532 10.07 24.37 1.91
C ALA A 532 9.05 25.35 2.49
N ARG A 533 9.29 25.79 3.73
CA ARG A 533 8.74 27.00 4.32
C ARG A 533 9.89 28.01 4.44
N LYS A 534 9.79 29.15 3.74
CA LYS A 534 10.63 30.34 4.04
C LYS A 534 10.29 30.71 5.49
N ARG A 535 11.14 30.34 6.45
CA ARG A 535 11.00 30.79 7.83
C ARG A 535 11.12 32.31 7.80
N GLY A 536 9.98 33.01 7.74
CA GLY A 536 9.94 34.37 8.25
C GLY A 536 10.39 34.24 9.69
N ARG A 537 11.49 34.92 10.03
CA ARG A 537 12.11 34.96 11.36
C ARG A 537 11.01 34.84 12.42
N SER A 538 10.92 33.69 13.09
CA SER A 538 10.41 33.70 14.44
C SER A 538 11.32 34.67 15.18
N GLY A 539 10.75 35.67 15.87
CA GLY A 539 11.49 36.25 16.99
C GLY A 539 11.99 35.06 17.81
N LYS A 540 13.29 35.05 18.10
CA LYS A 540 13.98 33.91 18.70
C LYS A 540 13.11 33.33 19.82
N GLU A 541 12.78 32.04 19.73
CA GLU A 541 12.24 31.27 20.85
C GLU A 541 13.29 31.10 21.98
N GLU A 542 14.50 31.65 21.81
CA GLU A 542 15.57 31.65 22.83
C GLU A 542 15.25 32.51 24.07
N ASP A 543 14.24 33.38 24.04
CA ASP A 543 13.83 34.18 25.23
C ASP A 543 12.72 33.48 26.05
N SER A 544 12.40 32.22 25.77
CA SER A 544 11.33 31.47 26.46
C SER A 544 11.80 30.63 27.66
N GLU A 545 13.10 30.45 27.85
CA GLU A 545 13.64 29.59 28.92
C GLU A 545 14.15 30.37 30.14
N ASP A 546 14.42 31.67 30.01
CA ASP A 546 14.79 32.55 31.12
C ASP A 546 13.64 33.51 31.47
N LEU A 547 13.10 33.32 32.68
CA LEU A 547 11.98 34.09 33.21
C LEU A 547 12.32 35.59 33.30
N GLU A 548 13.60 35.91 33.54
CA GLU A 548 14.07 37.28 33.75
C GLU A 548 14.16 38.06 32.44
N THR A 549 14.64 37.44 31.36
CA THR A 549 14.60 38.02 30.00
C THR A 549 13.16 38.15 29.49
N HIS A 550 12.28 37.20 29.79
CA HIS A 550 10.85 37.32 29.46
C HIS A 550 10.19 38.51 30.18
N GLN A 551 10.48 38.71 31.47
CA GLN A 551 9.98 39.85 32.23
C GLN A 551 10.51 41.18 31.68
N LYS A 552 11.81 41.23 31.34
CA LYS A 552 12.43 42.38 30.68
C LYS A 552 11.81 42.65 29.31
N HIS A 553 11.37 41.63 28.56
CA HIS A 553 10.66 41.78 27.28
C HIS A 553 9.27 42.41 27.43
N ILE A 554 8.53 42.03 28.47
CA ILE A 554 7.17 42.56 28.72
C ILE A 554 7.19 43.95 29.39
N GLN A 555 8.32 44.38 29.96
CA GLN A 555 8.45 45.67 30.64
C GLN A 555 8.24 46.85 29.68
N ARG A 556 7.07 47.47 29.82
CA ARG A 556 6.63 48.56 28.94
C ARG A 556 7.56 49.77 28.97
N ASP A 557 8.00 50.17 30.15
CA ASP A 557 8.81 51.39 30.31
C ASP A 557 10.16 51.31 29.60
N THR A 558 10.65 50.09 29.36
CA THR A 558 11.92 49.83 28.67
C THR A 558 11.74 49.66 27.16
N ASN A 559 10.68 48.96 26.74
CA ASN A 559 10.54 48.50 25.35
C ASN A 559 9.54 49.30 24.52
N HIS A 560 8.73 50.15 25.14
CA HIS A 560 7.80 51.03 24.46
C HIS A 560 8.53 52.28 23.95
N VAL A 561 8.61 52.42 22.63
CA VAL A 561 9.38 53.48 21.99
C VAL A 561 8.53 54.28 21.01
N TYR A 562 8.86 55.56 20.86
CA TYR A 562 8.35 56.39 19.77
C TYR A 562 9.02 55.98 18.46
N ARG A 563 8.24 55.64 17.43
CA ARG A 563 8.71 55.08 16.16
C ARG A 563 8.89 56.12 15.05
N GLY A 564 8.47 57.37 15.27
CA GLY A 564 8.57 58.44 14.26
C GLY A 564 7.71 58.27 13.01
N ILE A 565 6.87 57.23 12.95
CA ILE A 565 5.94 57.00 11.84
C ILE A 565 4.55 56.60 12.36
N PHE A 566 3.53 57.07 11.65
CA PHE A 566 2.14 56.72 11.96
C PHE A 566 1.82 55.31 11.45
N SER A 567 1.27 54.46 12.31
CA SER A 567 0.90 53.09 11.97
C SER A 567 -0.24 52.59 12.83
N ASP A 568 -1.03 51.65 12.33
CA ASP A 568 -2.15 51.11 13.10
C ASP A 568 -1.67 50.28 14.30
N CYS A 569 -2.22 50.53 15.48
CA CYS A 569 -2.00 49.71 16.67
C CYS A 569 -2.52 48.29 16.42
N LEU A 570 -1.62 47.31 16.50
CA LEU A 570 -1.97 45.91 16.24
C LEU A 570 -2.87 45.31 17.32
N ALA A 571 -2.67 45.71 18.58
CA ALA A 571 -3.52 45.29 19.70
C ALA A 571 -4.96 45.78 19.53
N CYS A 572 -5.14 47.05 19.13
CA CYS A 572 -6.46 47.61 18.84
C CYS A 572 -7.13 46.94 17.63
N LYS A 573 -6.35 46.29 16.76
CA LYS A 573 -6.85 45.46 15.66
C LYS A 573 -7.10 44.00 16.06
N GLY A 574 -6.94 43.66 17.33
CA GLY A 574 -7.18 42.32 17.87
C GLY A 574 -6.04 41.32 17.63
N PHE A 575 -4.87 41.78 17.17
CA PHE A 575 -3.73 40.90 16.93
C PHE A 575 -2.89 40.69 18.19
N LYS A 576 -2.41 39.46 18.39
CA LYS A 576 -1.45 39.07 19.45
C LYS A 576 -0.08 38.71 18.88
N GLN A 577 0.95 38.73 19.72
CA GLN A 577 2.29 38.22 19.41
C GLN A 577 2.19 36.75 18.95
N GLY A 578 2.90 36.39 17.88
CA GLY A 578 2.84 35.04 17.29
C GLY A 578 1.75 34.83 16.22
N GLN A 579 0.76 35.72 16.10
CA GLN A 579 -0.24 35.62 15.03
C GLN A 579 0.32 36.06 13.67
N ALA A 580 0.02 35.28 12.62
CA ALA A 580 0.50 35.53 11.25
C ALA A 580 -0.10 36.83 10.68
N ARG A 581 0.76 37.65 10.04
CA ARG A 581 0.39 38.98 9.51
C ARG A 581 0.61 39.08 7.99
N PRO A 582 -0.25 39.78 7.24
CA PRO A 582 0.01 40.12 5.85
C PRO A 582 1.05 41.26 5.74
N PHE A 583 2.02 41.10 4.84
CA PHE A 583 3.16 42.01 4.62
C PHE A 583 2.73 43.26 3.84
N LYS A 584 3.09 44.47 4.30
CA LYS A 584 3.20 45.68 3.45
C LYS A 584 4.68 46.09 3.38
N LYS A 585 5.19 46.26 2.16
CA LYS A 585 6.56 46.74 1.86
C LYS A 585 6.79 48.12 2.51
N ARG A 586 7.90 48.30 3.24
CA ARG A 586 8.40 49.63 3.64
C ARG A 586 9.26 50.24 2.54
N LYS A 587 9.03 51.52 2.22
CA LYS A 587 10.04 52.43 1.67
C LYS A 587 10.91 52.95 2.82
N ALA A 588 12.19 53.15 2.53
CA ALA A 588 13.19 53.69 3.44
C ALA A 588 13.05 55.21 3.60
N GLN A 589 13.21 55.72 4.83
CA GLN A 589 14.08 56.86 5.21
C GLN A 589 13.91 57.20 6.71
N GLY A 590 14.99 57.70 7.30
CA GLY A 590 15.28 57.66 8.74
C GLY A 590 14.71 58.78 9.61
N SER A 591 14.84 58.59 10.92
CA SER A 591 15.27 59.59 11.91
C SER A 591 15.36 58.94 13.30
N TYR A 592 16.20 59.52 14.15
CA TYR A 592 16.68 59.00 15.43
C TYR A 592 15.57 58.84 16.49
N LEU A 593 15.62 57.75 17.26
CA LEU A 593 14.71 57.44 18.37
C LEU A 593 15.14 58.21 19.64
N GLN A 594 14.21 58.86 20.34
CA GLN A 594 14.44 59.39 21.69
C GLN A 594 13.50 58.74 22.72
N PRO A 595 13.97 58.46 23.95
CA PRO A 595 13.11 57.97 25.05
C PRO A 595 12.22 59.10 25.59
N ILE A 596 10.99 58.79 26.00
CA ILE A 596 10.13 59.73 26.73
C ILE A 596 9.72 59.10 28.06
N THR A 597 10.00 59.80 29.15
CA THR A 597 9.45 59.58 30.49
C THR A 597 8.19 60.44 30.67
N GLY A 598 7.08 59.84 31.08
CA GLY A 598 5.90 60.57 31.59
C GLY A 598 4.62 60.39 30.77
N ASN A 599 3.56 59.95 31.46
CA ASN A 599 2.22 59.72 30.93
C ASN A 599 1.51 61.05 30.62
N ALA A 600 1.23 61.31 29.33
CA ALA A 600 0.15 62.21 28.92
C ALA A 600 -0.95 61.40 28.23
N GLN A 601 -2.12 61.30 28.88
CA GLN A 601 -3.32 60.70 28.31
C GLN A 601 -4.03 61.70 27.40
N SER A 602 -4.03 61.44 26.10
CA SER A 602 -4.92 62.10 25.14
C SER A 602 -6.16 61.22 24.94
N LYS A 603 -7.35 61.80 25.17
CA LYS A 603 -8.66 61.20 24.91
C LYS A 603 -9.00 61.32 23.42
N HIS A 604 -9.41 60.21 22.79
CA HIS A 604 -10.26 60.25 21.58
C HIS A 604 -11.24 59.06 21.54
N GLN A 605 -12.48 59.35 21.18
CA GLN A 605 -13.61 58.43 21.03
C GLN A 605 -13.74 57.88 19.60
N GLY A 606 -14.15 56.61 19.49
CA GLY A 606 -15.07 56.10 18.46
C GLY A 606 -14.54 55.84 17.03
N GLY A 607 -14.35 54.55 16.69
CA GLY A 607 -14.44 54.06 15.30
C GLY A 607 -13.12 53.74 14.56
N THR A 608 -12.83 52.43 14.45
CA THR A 608 -11.99 51.75 13.43
C THR A 608 -10.60 52.32 13.12
N GLY A 609 -9.61 51.88 13.91
CA GLY A 609 -8.18 51.95 13.59
C GLY A 609 -7.42 52.99 14.42
N HIS A 610 -7.05 52.66 15.66
CA HIS A 610 -6.17 53.50 16.47
C HIS A 610 -4.78 53.55 15.83
N GLN A 611 -4.51 54.58 15.05
CA GLN A 611 -3.17 54.87 14.54
C GLN A 611 -2.31 55.46 15.66
N THR A 612 -1.04 55.08 15.69
CA THR A 612 -0.11 55.42 16.75
C THR A 612 1.28 55.68 16.21
N TRP A 613 2.02 56.53 16.90
CA TRP A 613 3.44 56.78 16.69
C TRP A 613 4.32 55.88 17.55
N TYR A 614 3.73 55.04 18.40
CA TYR A 614 4.45 54.26 19.39
C TYR A 614 4.45 52.76 19.06
N GLY A 615 5.31 52.00 19.74
CA GLY A 615 5.33 50.56 19.59
C GLY A 615 6.40 49.84 20.38
N CYS A 616 6.45 48.51 20.22
CA CYS A 616 7.43 47.66 20.89
C CYS A 616 8.72 47.57 20.07
N ARG A 617 9.86 47.93 20.68
CA ARG A 617 11.18 47.85 20.05
C ARG A 617 11.60 46.41 19.75
N ILE A 618 11.29 45.47 20.63
CA ILE A 618 11.71 44.07 20.49
C ILE A 618 10.88 43.34 19.42
N CYS A 619 9.56 43.49 19.46
CA CYS A 619 8.65 42.90 18.49
C CYS A 619 8.58 43.67 17.15
N GLU A 620 9.16 44.88 17.08
CA GLU A 620 9.12 45.83 15.96
C GLU A 620 7.71 46.18 15.44
N VAL A 621 6.72 46.21 16.33
CA VAL A 621 5.30 46.43 15.99
C VAL A 621 4.76 47.77 16.49
N ALA A 622 3.70 48.28 15.85
CA ALA A 622 3.00 49.48 16.31
C ALA A 622 1.95 49.10 17.38
N ILE A 623 2.06 49.73 18.56
CA ILE A 623 1.18 49.53 19.72
C ILE A 623 0.98 50.90 20.36
N CYS A 624 -0.27 51.25 20.67
CA CYS A 624 -0.58 52.55 21.26
C CYS A 624 -0.15 52.65 22.73
N ASN A 625 -0.20 53.87 23.26
CA ASN A 625 0.17 54.17 24.63
C ASN A 625 -0.91 53.71 25.66
N ASP A 626 -1.74 52.74 25.32
CA ASP A 626 -2.70 52.12 26.24
C ASP A 626 -2.06 50.89 26.92
N PRO A 627 -1.98 50.85 28.27
CA PRO A 627 -1.47 49.68 29.00
C PRO A 627 -2.16 48.37 28.59
N ASN A 628 -3.47 48.40 28.38
CA ASN A 628 -4.23 47.22 28.01
C ASN A 628 -3.83 46.71 26.63
N CYS A 629 -3.56 47.61 25.68
CA CYS A 629 -3.08 47.23 24.35
C CYS A 629 -1.68 46.63 24.39
N TRP A 630 -0.80 47.18 25.24
CA TRP A 630 0.54 46.64 25.44
C TRP A 630 0.51 45.22 26.01
N TYR A 631 -0.22 45.00 27.10
CA TYR A 631 -0.34 43.69 27.72
C TYR A 631 -1.11 42.72 26.82
N PHE A 632 -2.22 43.14 26.19
CA PHE A 632 -3.01 42.31 25.28
C PHE A 632 -2.19 41.75 24.10
N TYR A 633 -1.29 42.56 23.53
CA TYR A 633 -0.44 42.08 22.44
C TYR A 633 0.60 41.05 22.89
N HIS A 634 1.20 41.24 24.07
CA HIS A 634 2.34 40.43 24.57
C HIS A 634 1.93 39.28 25.49
N THR A 635 0.69 39.23 25.96
CA THR A 635 0.15 38.09 26.69
C THR A 635 -0.12 36.94 25.71
N GLN A 636 0.71 35.90 25.79
CA GLN A 636 0.48 34.67 25.02
C GLN A 636 -0.77 33.94 25.52
N ASN A 637 -1.44 33.26 24.59
CA ASN A 637 -2.16 32.02 24.89
C ASN A 637 -1.23 30.87 24.55
#